data_AF-A0ABD1XZS4-F1
#
_entry.id   AF-A0ABD1XZS4-F1
#
_cell.length_a   1.000
_cell.length_b   1.000
_cell.length_c   1.000
_cell.angle_alpha   90.00
_cell.angle_beta   90.00
_cell.angle_gamma   90.00
#
_symmetry.space_group_name_H-M   'P 1'
#
loop_
_entity.id
_entity.type
_entity.pdbx_description
1 polymer ?
#
loop_
_entity_poly.entity_id
_entity_poly.type
_entity_poly.pdbx_seq_one_letter_code
_entity_poly.pdbx_strand_id
1 'polypeptide(L)'
;MLSTPMAKHGSTVLIFGFLVLASIALHEEGTIGSSGTHQAFDGRYGRRRVLWQGETYSVTYSERLICNRTCGNVLVPYPFGFTRDCALNPYFVLKCTHDLGAGLEAEGPGPWPVLTSGRGTYTLHYSNHGQTEYAVNGFQVQSIDPGSLIINATTIKAMGCNNEDGNASISLDPESPFVISSLNQFFVLGCRSFGAFETDMDASECGPISCSNQHVNEFCGLYDCCVQPVPASSTITLKGGGIEFAGMLRCGFCSILYPSTFRQDAEHAFEFGSGNYGLRIDWYIPPPLTLNSKSKFNCSVAQVDEGTYECSPNAECKDSMSGYFCNCSRAGYEGDGYKKGTGCNDINECIRGNTCSAVAKCENTDGSYTCVCPEGTRGNGVNRTLDLSGSDCPWIDKCKEPPSPESACSKDAICHFNENTGEFTCSCQGDTVGNGHGENGCKLKPNAAAIIGGSTGGVVFLITNGLLIWFLCQRRRRTYELAVFSCKELIDELGKHEGARFCKVFTLSELEEATNNFADDQKLGAGGFGTVFVGTLKDNTKVAIKKSGHRVGEMRSDARQFVNEIIILSQVNHRNLVSLLGCCLETEVPILVYEFVPNGDLQEHILTSARNDSGSKVSRHPPLNWNQRFKIAVETAEALNYLHWGTTPPIYHQDVKCANILIDDDYNAKVADFGLSKLVFADATEAATRLLGGTPGYLDPDFFDRGELTDKSDVFSFGMVLLVMLTAQKPVDLTRLPQDQNLAIRCSRLMSEGLLLENLDSELGFSSEDPDTLQAVHAVAKVALKCVKRYTDERPSMKEVLAELQSVERTATLETNTSFKTRKSSEYQSQKKWSSLSSLSQSISFQSHRFSPVNSEKAASSYIEMGSQEREGGAR
;
A
#
# COMPACT_ATOMS: atom_id res chain seq x y z
N MET A 1 -15.92 53.76 -54.04
CA MET A 1 -15.65 54.48 -55.30
C MET A 1 -14.45 53.85 -55.98
N LEU A 2 -14.35 53.93 -57.32
CA LEU A 2 -13.20 53.51 -58.15
C LEU A 2 -12.82 52.01 -58.00
N SER A 3 -13.29 51.08 -58.83
CA SER A 3 -13.08 50.88 -60.29
C SER A 3 -11.94 49.90 -60.61
N THR A 4 -12.34 48.82 -61.29
CA THR A 4 -11.59 47.81 -62.06
C THR A 4 -10.57 48.43 -63.06
N PRO A 5 -9.59 47.69 -63.66
CA PRO A 5 -9.75 46.30 -64.14
C PRO A 5 -8.56 45.32 -64.21
N MET A 6 -8.91 44.07 -64.53
CA MET A 6 -8.23 43.06 -65.37
C MET A 6 -6.69 42.95 -65.41
N ALA A 7 -6.20 41.73 -65.11
CA ALA A 7 -5.39 40.95 -66.05
C ALA A 7 -5.60 39.44 -65.84
N LYS A 8 -5.48 38.63 -66.89
CA LYS A 8 -5.44 37.15 -66.82
C LYS A 8 -4.00 36.69 -67.09
N HIS A 9 -3.47 35.77 -66.29
CA HIS A 9 -3.24 34.37 -66.69
C HIS A 9 -2.59 33.60 -65.54
N GLY A 10 -2.98 32.33 -65.36
CA GLY A 10 -2.41 31.48 -64.32
C GLY A 10 -1.14 30.75 -64.77
N SER A 11 -0.30 30.37 -63.81
CA SER A 11 0.75 29.35 -63.99
C SER A 11 0.99 28.62 -62.67
N THR A 12 0.55 27.36 -62.67
CA THR A 12 1.14 26.20 -61.99
C THR A 12 2.17 26.46 -60.88
N VAL A 13 1.76 26.31 -59.61
CA VAL A 13 2.67 25.99 -58.51
C VAL A 13 2.04 24.93 -57.60
N LEU A 14 2.71 23.79 -57.44
CA LEU A 14 2.46 22.82 -56.37
C LEU A 14 3.07 23.37 -55.07
N ILE A 15 2.27 23.54 -54.02
CA ILE A 15 2.79 23.82 -52.67
C ILE A 15 2.18 22.80 -51.70
N PHE A 16 3.01 21.85 -51.27
CA PHE A 16 2.79 21.16 -50.00
C PHE A 16 3.16 22.14 -48.87
N GLY A 17 2.19 22.46 -48.02
CA GLY A 17 2.38 23.40 -46.91
C GLY A 17 1.62 22.93 -45.68
N PHE A 18 2.33 22.32 -44.73
CA PHE A 18 1.81 22.15 -43.37
C PHE A 18 1.70 23.51 -42.69
N LEU A 19 0.52 23.86 -42.19
CA LEU A 19 0.36 24.18 -40.77
C LEU A 19 -1.12 24.24 -40.37
N VAL A 20 -1.42 23.66 -39.20
CA VAL A 20 -2.71 23.82 -38.51
C VAL A 20 -2.65 25.08 -37.66
N LEU A 21 -3.71 25.90 -37.68
CA LEU A 21 -4.23 26.54 -36.46
C LEU A 21 -5.65 27.11 -36.64
N ALA A 22 -6.48 26.84 -35.62
CA ALA A 22 -7.73 27.49 -35.22
C ALA A 22 -8.50 28.39 -36.22
N SER A 23 -9.71 27.96 -36.59
CA SER A 23 -10.99 28.58 -36.14
C SER A 23 -12.20 28.03 -36.90
N ILE A 24 -13.35 27.93 -36.24
CA ILE A 24 -14.60 28.67 -36.57
C ILE A 24 -15.76 28.14 -35.71
N ALA A 25 -16.54 29.07 -35.17
CA ALA A 25 -17.89 28.85 -34.66
C ALA A 25 -18.82 29.90 -35.29
N LEU A 26 -20.13 29.72 -35.09
CA LEU A 26 -21.26 30.61 -35.44
C LEU A 26 -21.94 30.44 -36.80
N HIS A 27 -23.27 30.62 -36.71
CA HIS A 27 -24.30 30.77 -37.74
C HIS A 27 -24.78 29.49 -38.46
N GLU A 28 -26.07 29.39 -38.83
CA GLU A 28 -27.09 30.46 -38.99
C GLU A 28 -28.19 30.54 -37.90
N GLU A 29 -28.95 31.64 -37.94
CA GLU A 29 -30.13 31.91 -37.10
C GLU A 29 -31.44 31.56 -37.83
N GLY A 30 -32.50 31.25 -37.08
CA GLY A 30 -33.89 31.27 -37.55
C GLY A 30 -34.75 31.99 -36.51
N THR A 31 -35.50 33.03 -36.92
CA THR A 31 -36.03 34.06 -36.00
C THR A 31 -37.56 34.23 -36.05
N ILE A 32 -38.08 35.07 -35.13
CA ILE A 32 -39.45 35.65 -35.07
C ILE A 32 -40.53 34.77 -34.39
N GLY A 33 -41.31 35.35 -33.45
CA GLY A 33 -42.48 34.69 -32.86
C GLY A 33 -43.04 35.25 -31.53
N SER A 34 -43.15 36.57 -31.34
CA SER A 34 -43.47 37.18 -30.03
C SER A 34 -44.96 37.52 -29.77
N SER A 35 -45.61 36.81 -28.82
CA SER A 35 -46.74 37.30 -27.99
C SER A 35 -47.15 36.21 -26.97
N GLY A 36 -47.63 36.47 -25.74
CA GLY A 36 -47.78 37.74 -25.02
C GLY A 36 -49.22 38.07 -24.59
N THR A 37 -49.65 37.64 -23.38
CA THR A 37 -50.82 38.20 -22.64
C THR A 37 -50.80 37.81 -21.15
N HIS A 38 -51.69 38.42 -20.35
CA HIS A 38 -51.64 38.47 -18.87
C HIS A 38 -52.76 37.70 -18.15
N GLN A 39 -52.53 37.46 -16.84
CA GLN A 39 -53.51 37.40 -15.73
C GLN A 39 -54.50 36.21 -15.58
N ALA A 40 -54.17 35.36 -14.59
CA ALA A 40 -54.90 35.12 -13.34
C ALA A 40 -56.40 34.74 -13.32
N PHE A 41 -56.75 33.72 -12.51
CA PHE A 41 -58.03 33.61 -11.78
C PHE A 41 -57.88 32.85 -10.44
N ASP A 42 -58.80 33.12 -9.49
CA ASP A 42 -58.91 32.52 -8.13
C ASP A 42 -59.89 31.31 -8.10
N GLY A 43 -59.81 30.39 -7.13
CA GLY A 43 -60.62 29.15 -7.17
C GLY A 43 -60.49 28.10 -6.04
N ARG A 44 -60.77 28.49 -4.80
CA ARG A 44 -60.94 27.68 -3.55
C ARG A 44 -61.48 26.22 -3.65
N TYR A 45 -60.95 25.35 -2.76
CA TYR A 45 -61.63 24.28 -1.97
C TYR A 45 -62.70 23.34 -2.61
N GLY A 46 -62.47 22.02 -2.50
CA GLY A 46 -63.55 21.00 -2.61
C GLY A 46 -63.18 19.63 -2.02
N ARG A 47 -64.00 19.08 -1.10
CA ARG A 47 -63.88 17.70 -0.58
C ARG A 47 -65.02 16.81 -1.13
N ARG A 48 -64.70 15.58 -1.58
CA ARG A 48 -65.31 14.27 -1.19
C ARG A 48 -65.40 13.23 -2.33
N ARG A 49 -64.63 12.15 -2.17
CA ARG A 49 -65.02 10.72 -2.25
C ARG A 49 -66.46 10.39 -2.73
N VAL A 50 -66.58 9.57 -3.80
CA VAL A 50 -67.39 8.32 -3.91
C VAL A 50 -66.84 7.46 -5.07
N LEU A 51 -67.06 6.13 -5.01
CA LEU A 51 -66.57 5.09 -5.91
C LEU A 51 -67.07 5.17 -7.37
N TRP A 52 -66.34 4.52 -8.28
CA TRP A 52 -66.89 3.71 -9.38
C TRP A 52 -66.09 2.41 -9.55
N GLN A 53 -66.72 1.40 -10.17
CA GLN A 53 -66.12 0.07 -10.41
C GLN A 53 -65.44 -0.02 -11.79
N GLY A 54 -64.59 -1.02 -11.95
CA GLY A 54 -63.59 -1.08 -13.03
C GLY A 54 -64.10 -1.11 -14.47
N GLU A 55 -63.31 -0.50 -15.34
CA GLU A 55 -63.17 -0.84 -16.75
C GLU A 55 -61.74 -1.34 -17.01
N THR A 56 -61.59 -2.42 -17.79
CA THR A 56 -60.29 -2.97 -18.17
C THR A 56 -59.73 -2.25 -19.40
N TYR A 57 -58.81 -1.30 -19.21
CA TYR A 57 -58.03 -0.72 -20.30
C TYR A 57 -56.74 -1.50 -20.52
N SER A 58 -56.68 -2.24 -21.63
CA SER A 58 -55.46 -2.87 -22.12
C SER A 58 -54.52 -1.80 -22.70
N VAL A 59 -53.64 -1.25 -21.87
CA VAL A 59 -52.56 -0.36 -22.33
C VAL A 59 -51.49 -1.18 -23.04
N THR A 60 -51.30 -0.92 -24.33
CA THR A 60 -50.29 -1.60 -25.16
C THR A 60 -48.87 -1.18 -24.77
N TYR A 61 -48.00 -2.17 -24.60
CA TYR A 61 -46.60 -2.02 -24.22
C TYR A 61 -45.75 -1.59 -25.42
N SER A 62 -45.10 -0.41 -25.40
CA SER A 62 -43.82 -0.11 -26.11
C SER A 62 -43.37 1.37 -26.09
N GLU A 63 -43.32 2.02 -24.93
CA GLU A 63 -42.32 3.06 -24.69
C GLU A 63 -41.47 2.65 -23.49
N ARG A 64 -40.16 2.41 -23.69
CA ARG A 64 -39.23 2.22 -22.58
C ARG A 64 -39.05 3.58 -21.91
N LEU A 65 -39.59 3.73 -20.71
CA LEU A 65 -39.51 4.97 -19.94
C LEU A 65 -38.03 5.36 -19.77
N ILE A 66 -37.63 6.50 -20.33
CA ILE A 66 -36.22 6.93 -20.37
C ILE A 66 -35.84 7.52 -19.00
N CYS A 67 -35.55 6.64 -18.07
CA CYS A 67 -35.04 6.97 -16.75
C CYS A 67 -33.60 7.48 -16.84
N ASN A 68 -33.32 8.65 -16.26
CA ASN A 68 -31.94 9.02 -15.97
C ASN A 68 -31.37 8.01 -14.94
N ARG A 69 -30.20 7.43 -15.26
CA ARG A 69 -29.50 6.42 -14.44
C ARG A 69 -28.18 6.95 -13.86
N THR A 70 -27.89 8.24 -13.95
CA THR A 70 -26.63 8.83 -13.46
C THR A 70 -26.86 10.12 -12.68
N CYS A 71 -26.15 10.29 -11.56
CA CYS A 71 -26.04 11.55 -10.83
C CYS A 71 -24.57 11.78 -10.45
N GLY A 72 -23.96 12.83 -11.02
CA GLY A 72 -22.51 12.99 -10.97
C GLY A 72 -21.81 11.78 -11.57
N ASN A 73 -20.83 11.24 -10.84
CA ASN A 73 -20.08 10.04 -11.24
C ASN A 73 -20.76 8.72 -10.81
N VAL A 74 -21.92 8.76 -10.14
CA VAL A 74 -22.58 7.57 -9.58
C VAL A 74 -23.65 7.03 -10.53
N LEU A 75 -23.53 5.76 -10.89
CA LEU A 75 -24.56 5.00 -11.60
C LEU A 75 -25.65 4.55 -10.62
N VAL A 76 -26.91 4.71 -11.01
CA VAL A 76 -28.10 4.38 -10.21
C VAL A 76 -28.93 3.31 -10.94
N PRO A 77 -28.57 2.02 -10.77
CA PRO A 77 -29.29 0.89 -11.37
C PRO A 77 -30.69 0.72 -10.76
N TYR A 78 -31.56 -0.04 -11.43
CA TYR A 78 -32.77 -0.55 -10.78
C TYR A 78 -32.36 -1.51 -9.62
N PRO A 79 -33.02 -1.54 -8.46
CA PRO A 79 -34.34 -0.97 -8.12
C PRO A 79 -34.38 0.53 -7.82
N PHE A 80 -33.24 1.24 -7.81
CA PHE A 80 -33.19 2.66 -7.50
C PHE A 80 -33.60 3.55 -8.68
N GLY A 81 -33.91 4.81 -8.41
CA GLY A 81 -34.20 5.82 -9.44
C GLY A 81 -34.49 7.19 -8.85
N PHE A 82 -34.60 8.22 -9.70
CA PHE A 82 -34.90 9.60 -9.27
C PHE A 82 -36.40 9.97 -9.33
N THR A 83 -37.25 9.07 -9.80
CA THR A 83 -38.71 9.20 -9.85
C THR A 83 -39.37 7.88 -9.46
N ARG A 84 -40.65 7.92 -9.06
CA ARG A 84 -41.40 6.73 -8.63
C ARG A 84 -41.56 5.70 -9.74
N ASP A 85 -41.63 6.14 -10.99
CA ASP A 85 -41.81 5.30 -12.18
C ASP A 85 -40.49 4.65 -12.63
N CYS A 86 -39.35 5.14 -12.13
CA CYS A 86 -38.00 4.66 -12.45
C CYS A 86 -37.36 3.80 -11.35
N ALA A 87 -37.99 3.72 -10.18
CA ALA A 87 -37.60 2.93 -9.02
C ALA A 87 -38.61 1.79 -8.77
N LEU A 88 -38.29 0.85 -7.88
CA LEU A 88 -39.17 -0.25 -7.51
C LEU A 88 -40.33 0.19 -6.58
N ASN A 89 -40.03 1.04 -5.61
CA ASN A 89 -40.99 1.61 -4.66
C ASN A 89 -40.45 2.95 -4.10
N PRO A 90 -41.23 3.71 -3.30
CA PRO A 90 -40.82 5.02 -2.81
C PRO A 90 -39.52 5.07 -1.98
N TYR A 91 -39.12 4.00 -1.28
CA TYR A 91 -37.87 3.96 -0.51
C TYR A 91 -36.62 3.87 -1.42
N PHE A 92 -36.77 3.33 -2.62
CA PHE A 92 -35.71 3.27 -3.63
C PHE A 92 -35.58 4.57 -4.45
N VAL A 93 -36.35 5.63 -4.11
CA VAL A 93 -36.25 6.93 -4.79
C VAL A 93 -35.15 7.79 -4.15
N LEU A 94 -34.10 8.06 -4.91
CA LEU A 94 -32.96 8.91 -4.50
C LEU A 94 -33.17 10.36 -4.96
N LYS A 95 -32.59 11.31 -4.22
CA LYS A 95 -32.54 12.73 -4.60
C LYS A 95 -31.17 13.05 -5.21
N CYS A 96 -31.11 13.44 -6.49
CA CYS A 96 -29.89 14.01 -7.08
C CYS A 96 -29.79 15.51 -6.70
N THR A 97 -28.67 15.97 -6.14
CA THR A 97 -28.54 17.34 -5.59
C THR A 97 -27.11 17.89 -5.70
N HIS A 98 -26.99 19.22 -5.88
CA HIS A 98 -25.72 19.97 -5.76
C HIS A 98 -25.51 20.55 -4.35
N ASP A 99 -26.48 20.39 -3.46
CA ASP A 99 -26.46 20.86 -2.07
C ASP A 99 -26.83 19.69 -1.15
N LEU A 100 -25.95 19.35 -0.21
CA LEU A 100 -26.16 18.35 0.83
C LEU A 100 -26.68 18.96 2.15
N GLY A 101 -26.58 20.28 2.32
CA GLY A 101 -26.84 20.99 3.58
C GLY A 101 -25.56 21.42 4.31
N ALA A 102 -25.72 22.34 5.26
CA ALA A 102 -24.61 22.91 6.01
C ALA A 102 -23.92 21.89 6.94
N GLY A 103 -22.59 21.87 6.92
CA GLY A 103 -21.75 20.97 7.72
C GLY A 103 -21.32 19.67 7.03
N LEU A 104 -21.87 19.37 5.84
CA LEU A 104 -21.52 18.17 5.07
C LEU A 104 -20.51 18.48 3.97
N GLU A 105 -19.28 18.02 4.15
CA GLU A 105 -18.24 18.01 3.12
C GLU A 105 -18.45 16.83 2.17
N ALA A 106 -18.19 17.06 0.88
CA ALA A 106 -18.47 16.10 -0.20
C ALA A 106 -17.22 15.85 -1.05
N GLU A 107 -16.98 14.59 -1.41
CA GLU A 107 -15.92 14.25 -2.35
C GLU A 107 -16.25 14.76 -3.77
N GLY A 108 -15.40 15.64 -4.29
CA GLY A 108 -15.45 16.14 -5.67
C GLY A 108 -16.64 17.06 -5.98
N PRO A 109 -16.79 17.49 -7.25
CA PRO A 109 -17.90 18.34 -7.68
C PRO A 109 -19.21 17.53 -7.81
N GLY A 110 -20.31 18.10 -7.32
CA GLY A 110 -21.65 17.54 -7.46
C GLY A 110 -22.23 17.61 -8.89
N PRO A 111 -23.39 17.00 -9.14
CA PRO A 111 -24.37 16.58 -8.14
C PRO A 111 -24.12 15.17 -7.61
N TRP A 112 -24.65 14.86 -6.43
CA TRP A 112 -24.56 13.54 -5.81
C TRP A 112 -25.96 12.97 -5.54
N PRO A 113 -26.15 11.64 -5.64
CA PRO A 113 -27.37 10.98 -5.21
C PRO A 113 -27.44 10.89 -3.67
N VAL A 114 -28.62 11.13 -3.11
CA VAL A 114 -28.88 11.11 -1.67
C VAL A 114 -30.02 10.15 -1.35
N LEU A 115 -29.78 9.24 -0.41
CA LEU A 115 -30.77 8.34 0.16
C LEU A 115 -31.62 9.11 1.19
N THR A 116 -32.92 9.27 0.93
CA THR A 116 -33.82 10.09 1.76
C THR A 116 -34.56 9.30 2.86
N SER A 117 -34.43 7.96 2.86
CA SER A 117 -35.03 7.06 3.86
C SER A 117 -34.17 6.82 5.11
N GLY A 118 -33.17 7.67 5.34
CA GLY A 118 -32.33 7.65 6.53
C GLY A 118 -32.09 9.06 7.07
N ARG A 119 -31.79 9.16 8.36
CA ARG A 119 -31.43 10.40 9.05
C ARG A 119 -30.26 10.14 9.99
N GLY A 120 -29.41 11.15 10.19
CA GLY A 120 -28.39 11.11 11.22
C GLY A 120 -28.32 12.42 11.99
N THR A 121 -27.70 12.39 13.16
CA THR A 121 -27.25 13.58 13.88
C THR A 121 -25.80 13.42 14.28
N TYR A 122 -25.06 14.51 14.43
CA TYR A 122 -23.76 14.49 15.07
C TYR A 122 -23.50 15.79 15.84
N THR A 123 -22.80 15.65 16.97
CA THR A 123 -22.45 16.74 17.87
C THR A 123 -20.94 16.93 17.83
N LEU A 124 -20.50 18.16 17.55
CA LEU A 124 -19.08 18.52 17.65
C LEU A 124 -18.87 19.41 18.87
N HIS A 125 -18.03 18.94 19.80
CA HIS A 125 -17.50 19.73 20.90
C HIS A 125 -16.14 20.30 20.49
N TYR A 126 -16.05 21.62 20.32
CA TYR A 126 -14.79 22.33 20.12
C TYR A 126 -14.45 23.11 21.38
N SER A 127 -13.21 23.01 21.88
CA SER A 127 -12.79 23.56 23.19
C SER A 127 -12.91 25.08 23.34
N ASN A 128 -13.21 25.83 22.27
CA ASN A 128 -13.48 27.27 22.29
C ASN A 128 -14.80 27.68 21.59
N HIS A 129 -15.60 26.73 21.07
CA HIS A 129 -16.89 27.00 20.43
C HIS A 129 -17.92 25.95 20.87
N GLY A 130 -18.97 26.42 21.57
CA GLY A 130 -19.92 25.55 22.27
C GLY A 130 -20.73 24.60 21.39
N GLN A 131 -21.33 23.61 22.06
CA GLN A 131 -22.08 22.50 21.48
C GLN A 131 -22.95 22.91 20.29
N THR A 132 -22.62 22.37 19.11
CA THR A 132 -23.43 22.54 17.89
C THR A 132 -23.83 21.15 17.37
N GLU A 133 -25.15 20.92 17.29
CA GLU A 133 -25.74 19.70 16.74
C GLU A 133 -26.08 19.90 15.25
N TYR A 134 -25.64 18.97 14.41
CA TYR A 134 -25.89 18.96 12.97
C TYR A 134 -26.83 17.82 12.61
N ALA A 135 -27.89 18.12 11.85
CA ALA A 135 -28.93 17.16 11.44
C ALA A 135 -28.80 16.78 9.96
N VAL A 136 -28.40 15.53 9.70
CA VAL A 136 -28.18 14.94 8.38
C VAL A 136 -29.49 14.39 7.84
N ASN A 137 -30.15 15.15 6.96
CA ASN A 137 -31.46 14.82 6.39
C ASN A 137 -31.32 14.02 5.07
N GLY A 138 -30.79 12.80 5.20
CA GLY A 138 -30.47 11.89 4.10
C GLY A 138 -28.97 11.81 3.83
N PHE A 139 -28.53 10.66 3.31
CA PHE A 139 -27.11 10.32 3.20
C PHE A 139 -26.62 10.32 1.74
N GLN A 140 -25.45 10.91 1.47
CA GLN A 140 -24.79 10.90 0.16
C GLN A 140 -24.38 9.47 -0.19
N VAL A 141 -24.84 8.94 -1.32
CA VAL A 141 -24.50 7.59 -1.80
C VAL A 141 -23.26 7.67 -2.69
N GLN A 142 -22.22 6.92 -2.35
CA GLN A 142 -20.96 6.81 -3.10
C GLN A 142 -21.01 5.69 -4.16
N SER A 143 -21.62 4.54 -3.83
CA SER A 143 -21.84 3.42 -4.77
C SER A 143 -23.12 2.65 -4.45
N ILE A 144 -23.65 1.94 -5.46
CA ILE A 144 -24.80 1.05 -5.35
C ILE A 144 -24.42 -0.27 -6.01
N ASP A 145 -24.45 -1.33 -5.21
CA ASP A 145 -24.07 -2.70 -5.58
C ASP A 145 -25.28 -3.64 -5.44
N PRO A 146 -25.27 -4.84 -6.05
CA PRO A 146 -26.35 -5.81 -5.86
C PRO A 146 -26.47 -6.23 -4.37
N GLY A 147 -27.54 -5.81 -3.70
CA GLY A 147 -27.84 -6.12 -2.30
C GLY A 147 -27.20 -5.19 -1.26
N SER A 148 -26.38 -4.22 -1.66
CA SER A 148 -25.82 -3.20 -0.74
C SER A 148 -25.61 -1.83 -1.40
N LEU A 149 -25.48 -0.79 -0.60
CA LEU A 149 -25.05 0.54 -1.05
C LEU A 149 -24.07 1.12 -0.04
N ILE A 150 -23.15 1.95 -0.50
CA ILE A 150 -22.20 2.67 0.34
C ILE A 150 -22.64 4.13 0.44
N ILE A 151 -22.84 4.63 1.65
CA ILE A 151 -23.01 6.06 1.92
C ILE A 151 -21.71 6.66 2.45
N ASN A 152 -21.43 7.93 2.15
CA ASN A 152 -20.38 8.68 2.85
C ASN A 152 -20.79 8.87 4.31
N ALA A 153 -19.95 8.40 5.24
CA ALA A 153 -20.15 8.51 6.69
C ALA A 153 -19.08 9.36 7.39
N THR A 154 -18.16 9.95 6.62
CA THR A 154 -16.96 10.66 7.12
C THR A 154 -17.28 11.77 8.12
N THR A 155 -18.43 12.44 8.00
CA THR A 155 -18.86 13.51 8.94
C THR A 155 -19.53 13.00 10.22
N ILE A 156 -19.95 11.74 10.27
CA ILE A 156 -20.74 11.18 11.37
C ILE A 156 -19.79 10.63 12.45
N LYS A 157 -19.25 11.55 13.26
CA LYS A 157 -18.31 11.28 14.34
C LYS A 157 -18.89 11.76 15.67
N ALA A 158 -18.81 10.93 16.70
CA ALA A 158 -19.09 11.34 18.08
C ALA A 158 -17.76 11.77 18.73
N MET A 159 -17.57 13.08 18.91
CA MET A 159 -16.31 13.69 19.38
C MET A 159 -16.56 14.53 20.63
N GLY A 160 -15.89 14.17 21.73
CA GLY A 160 -16.01 14.83 23.03
C GLY A 160 -14.66 15.25 23.61
N CYS A 161 -14.64 16.35 24.35
CA CYS A 161 -13.43 17.02 24.84
C CYS A 161 -13.51 17.30 26.34
N ASN A 162 -12.40 17.12 27.06
CA ASN A 162 -12.20 17.66 28.42
C ASN A 162 -13.31 17.30 29.42
N ASN A 163 -13.80 16.05 29.34
CA ASN A 163 -14.93 15.49 30.10
C ASN A 163 -16.35 15.93 29.65
N GLU A 164 -16.48 16.56 28.49
CA GLU A 164 -17.76 16.63 27.75
C GLU A 164 -17.83 15.49 26.74
N ASP A 165 -18.95 14.75 26.72
CA ASP A 165 -19.17 13.63 25.81
C ASP A 165 -19.91 14.07 24.54
N GLY A 166 -19.34 13.80 23.37
CA GLY A 166 -19.99 14.02 22.08
C GLY A 166 -20.88 12.84 21.70
N ASN A 167 -22.03 13.12 21.09
CA ASN A 167 -22.97 12.11 20.60
C ASN A 167 -23.16 12.21 19.08
N ALA A 168 -23.35 11.07 18.42
CA ALA A 168 -23.82 11.00 17.03
C ALA A 168 -24.85 9.87 16.88
N SER A 169 -25.65 9.89 15.82
CA SER A 169 -26.63 8.83 15.52
C SER A 169 -26.81 8.61 14.03
N ILE A 170 -27.13 7.37 13.66
CA ILE A 170 -27.55 6.95 12.32
C ILE A 170 -28.82 6.13 12.49
N SER A 171 -29.91 6.54 11.86
CA SER A 171 -31.21 5.85 11.93
C SER A 171 -31.83 5.74 10.54
N LEU A 172 -32.22 4.53 10.17
CA LEU A 172 -32.95 4.23 8.95
C LEU A 172 -34.46 4.17 9.28
N ASP A 173 -35.30 4.53 8.31
CA ASP A 173 -36.76 4.41 8.48
C ASP A 173 -37.14 2.93 8.74
N PRO A 174 -37.77 2.58 9.87
CA PRO A 174 -38.06 1.19 10.22
C PRO A 174 -39.03 0.46 9.28
N GLU A 175 -39.76 1.18 8.43
CA GLU A 175 -40.60 0.57 7.37
C GLU A 175 -39.85 0.41 6.03
N SER A 176 -38.60 0.92 5.95
CA SER A 176 -37.77 0.84 4.74
C SER A 176 -37.01 -0.50 4.63
N PRO A 177 -36.60 -0.90 3.40
CA PRO A 177 -35.91 -2.17 3.18
C PRO A 177 -34.38 -2.06 3.36
N PHE A 178 -33.92 -1.17 4.23
CA PHE A 178 -32.51 -0.83 4.44
C PHE A 178 -32.06 -1.22 5.86
N VAL A 179 -30.88 -1.84 5.97
CA VAL A 179 -30.29 -2.25 7.26
C VAL A 179 -28.82 -1.83 7.29
N ILE A 180 -28.35 -1.29 8.41
CA ILE A 180 -26.93 -1.01 8.60
C ILE A 180 -26.20 -2.37 8.70
N SER A 181 -25.23 -2.60 7.83
CA SER A 181 -24.60 -3.92 7.68
C SER A 181 -23.78 -4.32 8.91
N SER A 182 -23.82 -5.60 9.31
CA SER A 182 -22.91 -6.17 10.30
C SER A 182 -21.47 -6.34 9.79
N LEU A 183 -21.21 -6.05 8.51
CA LEU A 183 -19.86 -5.96 7.95
C LEU A 183 -19.20 -4.60 8.21
N ASN A 184 -19.92 -3.64 8.80
CA ASN A 184 -19.33 -2.42 9.32
C ASN A 184 -18.58 -2.68 10.64
N GLN A 185 -17.59 -1.83 10.93
CA GLN A 185 -16.81 -1.86 12.16
C GLN A 185 -16.96 -0.53 12.89
N PHE A 186 -17.23 -0.62 14.19
CA PHE A 186 -17.13 0.50 15.11
C PHE A 186 -15.67 0.72 15.41
N PHE A 187 -15.23 1.96 15.39
CA PHE A 187 -13.87 2.31 15.80
C PHE A 187 -13.85 3.55 16.69
N VAL A 188 -12.90 3.54 17.61
CA VAL A 188 -12.58 4.64 18.51
C VAL A 188 -11.11 4.97 18.27
N LEU A 189 -10.81 6.23 18.01
CA LEU A 189 -9.45 6.73 17.77
C LEU A 189 -9.03 7.61 18.96
N GLY A 190 -7.75 7.52 19.37
CA GLY A 190 -7.09 8.61 20.13
C GLY A 190 -6.52 8.26 21.51
N CYS A 191 -5.48 9.01 21.89
CA CYS A 191 -4.85 8.91 23.20
C CYS A 191 -5.87 9.15 24.34
N ARG A 192 -5.93 8.24 25.33
CA ARG A 192 -6.87 8.28 26.48
C ARG A 192 -8.35 8.43 26.10
N SER A 193 -8.69 8.13 24.86
CA SER A 193 -10.04 8.34 24.33
C SER A 193 -10.90 7.10 24.57
N PHE A 194 -12.21 7.29 24.64
CA PHE A 194 -13.17 6.19 24.74
C PHE A 194 -14.33 6.44 23.78
N GLY A 195 -15.03 5.36 23.45
CA GLY A 195 -16.29 5.43 22.74
C GLY A 195 -17.16 4.22 23.02
N ALA A 196 -18.46 4.40 22.90
CA ALA A 196 -19.46 3.36 22.98
C ALA A 196 -20.47 3.49 21.84
N PHE A 197 -21.13 2.38 21.50
CA PHE A 197 -22.27 2.34 20.61
C PHE A 197 -23.44 1.58 21.24
N GLU A 198 -24.66 2.00 20.89
CA GLU A 198 -25.91 1.36 21.28
C GLU A 198 -26.76 1.14 20.03
N THR A 199 -27.28 -0.08 19.85
CA THR A 199 -28.14 -0.48 18.73
C THR A 199 -29.51 -0.95 19.22
N ASP A 200 -30.41 -1.31 18.31
CA ASP A 200 -31.70 -1.93 18.63
C ASP A 200 -31.60 -3.39 19.15
N MET A 201 -30.39 -3.98 19.22
CA MET A 201 -30.18 -5.35 19.75
C MET A 201 -29.04 -5.51 20.76
N ASP A 202 -27.99 -4.69 20.69
CA ASP A 202 -26.75 -4.84 21.45
C ASP A 202 -26.05 -3.50 21.69
N ALA A 203 -25.17 -3.43 22.69
CA ALA A 203 -24.37 -2.25 23.01
C ALA A 203 -22.96 -2.63 23.44
N SER A 204 -21.95 -1.85 23.05
CA SER A 204 -20.56 -2.09 23.42
C SER A 204 -19.78 -0.81 23.67
N GLU A 205 -18.71 -0.92 24.44
CA GLU A 205 -17.80 0.17 24.78
C GLU A 205 -16.35 -0.23 24.51
N CYS A 206 -15.49 0.76 24.24
CA CYS A 206 -14.06 0.56 24.21
C CYS A 206 -13.26 1.80 24.64
N GLY A 207 -12.25 1.57 25.47
CA GLY A 207 -11.38 2.57 26.06
C GLY A 207 -11.05 2.24 27.53
N PRO A 208 -10.30 3.12 28.23
CA PRO A 208 -9.57 4.25 27.68
C PRO A 208 -8.39 3.75 26.83
N ILE A 209 -8.30 4.26 25.61
CA ILE A 209 -7.27 3.85 24.65
C ILE A 209 -5.89 4.31 25.14
N SER A 210 -4.88 3.48 24.91
CA SER A 210 -3.48 3.80 25.21
C SER A 210 -2.97 4.97 24.35
N CYS A 211 -1.74 5.41 24.57
CA CYS A 211 -1.10 6.41 23.70
C CYS A 211 0.21 5.86 23.12
N SER A 212 0.41 4.55 23.18
CA SER A 212 1.67 3.83 23.00
C SER A 212 1.83 3.16 21.64
N ASN A 213 0.85 3.38 20.74
CA ASN A 213 0.71 2.76 19.42
C ASN A 213 0.90 1.23 19.49
N GLN A 214 -0.06 0.61 20.20
CA GLN A 214 -0.23 -0.81 20.41
C GLN A 214 -1.06 -1.46 19.30
N HIS A 215 -1.97 -0.73 18.65
CA HIS A 215 -2.93 -1.28 17.68
C HIS A 215 -2.81 -0.58 16.32
N VAL A 216 -1.95 -1.13 15.44
CA VAL A 216 -1.76 -0.60 14.08
C VAL A 216 -2.69 -1.33 13.11
N ASN A 217 -3.86 -0.74 12.87
CA ASN A 217 -4.77 -1.09 11.78
C ASN A 217 -4.74 0.03 10.72
N GLU A 218 -5.13 -0.25 9.48
CA GLU A 218 -5.07 0.72 8.36
C GLU A 218 -5.85 2.01 8.67
N PHE A 219 -6.96 1.89 9.39
CA PHE A 219 -7.82 2.99 9.84
C PHE A 219 -7.22 3.86 10.97
N CYS A 220 -6.13 3.41 11.59
CA CYS A 220 -5.58 3.99 12.82
C CYS A 220 -4.25 4.74 12.59
N GLY A 221 -3.54 4.45 11.50
CA GLY A 221 -2.34 5.17 11.08
C GLY A 221 -1.21 5.11 12.11
N LEU A 222 -0.91 6.25 12.73
CA LEU A 222 0.14 6.41 13.76
C LEU A 222 -0.41 6.44 15.20
N TYR A 223 -1.72 6.24 15.38
CA TYR A 223 -2.41 6.36 16.66
C TYR A 223 -2.90 5.01 17.18
N ASP A 224 -2.93 4.89 18.51
CA ASP A 224 -3.72 3.84 19.13
C ASP A 224 -5.21 4.01 18.81
N CYS A 225 -5.88 2.87 18.64
CA CYS A 225 -7.29 2.78 18.36
C CYS A 225 -7.91 1.54 19.01
N CYS A 226 -9.23 1.49 19.04
CA CYS A 226 -9.99 0.27 19.24
C CYS A 226 -10.93 0.04 18.06
N VAL A 227 -11.13 -1.22 17.67
CA VAL A 227 -12.04 -1.63 16.60
C VAL A 227 -12.88 -2.80 17.08
N GLN A 228 -14.20 -2.74 16.89
CA GLN A 228 -15.16 -3.76 17.30
C GLN A 228 -16.15 -4.06 16.14
N PRO A 229 -16.65 -5.30 16.02
CA PRO A 229 -17.74 -5.64 15.11
C PRO A 229 -19.06 -5.00 15.58
N VAL A 230 -19.99 -4.78 14.65
CA VAL A 230 -21.27 -4.11 14.92
C VAL A 230 -22.46 -5.00 14.53
N PRO A 231 -23.57 -4.90 15.30
CA PRO A 231 -24.94 -5.20 14.91
C PRO A 231 -25.28 -5.12 13.42
N ALA A 232 -26.06 -6.03 12.85
CA ALA A 232 -26.93 -5.60 11.75
C ALA A 232 -28.15 -4.91 12.38
N SER A 233 -28.36 -3.62 12.12
CA SER A 233 -29.29 -2.78 12.91
C SER A 233 -30.09 -1.78 12.07
N SER A 234 -31.22 -1.31 12.63
CA SER A 234 -32.00 -0.21 12.03
C SER A 234 -31.50 1.17 12.48
N THR A 235 -30.94 1.26 13.68
CA THR A 235 -30.44 2.48 14.30
C THR A 235 -29.19 2.19 15.12
N ILE A 236 -28.23 3.12 15.10
CA ILE A 236 -27.06 3.10 15.98
C ILE A 236 -26.86 4.51 16.57
N THR A 237 -26.74 4.58 17.89
CA THR A 237 -26.29 5.76 18.62
C THR A 237 -24.82 5.57 18.99
N LEU A 238 -24.03 6.63 18.86
CA LEU A 238 -22.62 6.69 19.21
C LEU A 238 -22.40 7.71 20.31
N LYS A 239 -21.54 7.38 21.25
CA LYS A 239 -21.06 8.27 22.30
C LYS A 239 -19.53 8.21 22.36
N GLY A 240 -18.85 9.35 22.33
CA GLY A 240 -17.38 9.41 22.29
C GLY A 240 -16.82 10.57 23.10
N GLY A 241 -15.68 10.36 23.75
CA GLY A 241 -15.04 11.36 24.59
C GLY A 241 -13.53 11.15 24.75
N GLY A 242 -12.81 12.24 24.97
CA GLY A 242 -11.36 12.23 25.15
C GLY A 242 -10.83 13.49 25.82
N ILE A 243 -9.51 13.63 25.82
CA ILE A 243 -8.77 14.75 26.40
C ILE A 243 -8.01 15.43 25.27
N GLU A 244 -7.88 16.76 25.30
CA GLU A 244 -7.02 17.48 24.34
C GLU A 244 -5.56 17.00 24.43
N PHE A 245 -4.88 16.91 23.28
CA PHE A 245 -3.50 16.42 23.18
C PHE A 245 -2.60 17.43 22.48
N ALA A 246 -1.29 17.41 22.80
CA ALA A 246 -0.43 18.60 22.74
C ALA A 246 -0.23 19.17 21.33
N GLY A 247 -1.08 20.15 20.97
CA GLY A 247 -1.03 20.84 19.69
C GLY A 247 -1.82 20.16 18.56
N MET A 248 -2.78 19.29 18.89
CA MET A 248 -3.79 18.77 17.95
C MET A 248 -5.15 19.45 18.21
N LEU A 249 -5.77 20.02 17.17
CA LEU A 249 -7.00 20.82 17.27
C LEU A 249 -8.30 19.99 17.39
N ARG A 250 -8.21 18.69 17.69
CA ARG A 250 -9.34 17.76 17.76
C ARG A 250 -9.15 16.78 18.91
N CYS A 251 -10.24 16.41 19.58
CA CYS A 251 -10.24 15.42 20.64
C CYS A 251 -10.54 14.02 20.08
N GLY A 252 -10.40 12.99 20.93
CA GLY A 252 -10.82 11.63 20.64
C GLY A 252 -12.25 11.55 20.08
N PHE A 253 -12.46 10.66 19.11
CA PHE A 253 -13.77 10.42 18.54
C PHE A 253 -14.00 8.93 18.28
N CYS A 254 -15.27 8.56 18.19
CA CYS A 254 -15.69 7.27 17.65
C CYS A 254 -16.64 7.45 16.46
N SER A 255 -16.63 6.47 15.57
CA SER A 255 -17.43 6.44 14.34
C SER A 255 -17.58 4.99 13.86
N ILE A 256 -18.26 4.79 12.73
CA ILE A 256 -18.48 3.48 12.13
C ILE A 256 -18.11 3.57 10.65
N LEU A 257 -17.36 2.59 10.15
CA LEU A 257 -16.96 2.50 8.74
C LEU A 257 -17.16 1.09 8.17
N TYR A 258 -17.22 0.99 6.85
CA TYR A 258 -17.04 -0.25 6.12
C TYR A 258 -15.58 -0.38 5.67
N PRO A 259 -14.80 -1.35 6.18
CA PRO A 259 -13.34 -1.42 6.01
C PRO A 259 -12.80 -1.11 4.60
N SER A 260 -13.37 -1.71 3.56
CA SER A 260 -12.88 -1.55 2.18
C SER A 260 -13.21 -0.20 1.51
N THR A 261 -13.72 0.78 2.27
CA THR A 261 -14.05 2.13 1.77
C THR A 261 -13.17 3.22 2.36
N PHE A 262 -12.35 2.90 3.38
CA PHE A 262 -11.42 3.85 3.97
C PHE A 262 -10.36 4.27 2.94
N ARG A 263 -10.08 5.58 2.92
CA ARG A 263 -8.98 6.17 2.16
C ARG A 263 -8.32 7.23 3.02
N GLN A 264 -7.07 7.00 3.42
CA GLN A 264 -6.27 8.01 4.10
C GLN A 264 -6.04 9.19 3.15
N ASP A 265 -6.20 10.41 3.66
CA ASP A 265 -5.81 11.63 2.94
C ASP A 265 -4.28 11.71 2.89
N ALA A 266 -3.70 11.90 1.70
CA ALA A 266 -2.26 11.98 1.51
C ALA A 266 -1.66 13.32 1.95
N GLU A 267 -2.40 14.43 1.86
CA GLU A 267 -1.93 15.75 2.33
C GLU A 267 -2.04 15.86 3.86
N HIS A 268 -3.10 15.27 4.43
CA HIS A 268 -3.38 15.30 5.87
C HIS A 268 -3.08 13.98 6.58
N ALA A 269 -2.20 13.12 6.05
CA ALA A 269 -1.97 11.75 6.54
C ALA A 269 -1.60 11.63 8.04
N PHE A 270 -1.08 12.71 8.62
CA PHE A 270 -0.68 12.82 10.03
C PHE A 270 -1.78 13.43 10.92
N GLU A 271 -2.81 14.05 10.35
CA GLU A 271 -3.92 14.62 11.12
C GLU A 271 -4.77 13.55 11.81
N PHE A 272 -5.40 13.97 12.90
CA PHE A 272 -6.16 13.08 13.75
C PHE A 272 -7.56 12.80 13.17
N GLY A 273 -7.71 11.63 12.54
CA GLY A 273 -8.96 11.21 11.90
C GLY A 273 -9.20 11.82 10.53
N SER A 274 -8.15 12.23 9.82
CA SER A 274 -8.20 12.50 8.39
C SER A 274 -8.35 11.21 7.59
N GLY A 275 -9.09 11.29 6.49
CA GLY A 275 -9.42 10.13 5.66
C GLY A 275 -10.92 9.95 5.51
N ASN A 276 -11.33 9.63 4.29
CA ASN A 276 -12.73 9.48 3.91
C ASN A 276 -13.13 8.00 4.05
N TYR A 277 -14.35 7.76 4.51
CA TYR A 277 -14.88 6.41 4.64
C TYR A 277 -16.39 6.37 4.49
N GLY A 278 -16.87 5.26 3.96
CA GLY A 278 -18.28 4.98 3.81
C GLY A 278 -18.82 4.06 4.90
N LEU A 279 -20.15 4.04 5.04
CA LEU A 279 -20.89 3.02 5.78
C LEU A 279 -21.65 2.15 4.76
N ARG A 280 -21.60 0.83 4.97
CA ARG A 280 -22.35 -0.14 4.17
C ARG A 280 -23.76 -0.30 4.71
N ILE A 281 -24.75 -0.06 3.86
CA ILE A 281 -26.16 -0.36 4.09
C ILE A 281 -26.54 -1.52 3.18
N ASP A 282 -26.96 -2.64 3.76
CA ASP A 282 -27.52 -3.76 2.99
C ASP A 282 -29.00 -3.50 2.68
N TRP A 283 -29.47 -3.97 1.52
CA TRP A 283 -30.84 -3.76 1.06
C TRP A 283 -31.46 -5.01 0.44
N TYR A 284 -32.79 -5.10 0.46
CA TYR A 284 -33.54 -6.23 -0.09
C TYR A 284 -34.87 -5.79 -0.72
N ILE A 285 -35.49 -6.67 -1.50
CA ILE A 285 -36.88 -6.52 -1.94
C ILE A 285 -37.78 -7.12 -0.87
N PRO A 286 -38.64 -6.30 -0.20
CA PRO A 286 -39.56 -6.80 0.81
C PRO A 286 -40.68 -7.63 0.18
N PRO A 287 -41.38 -8.47 0.96
CA PRO A 287 -42.56 -9.18 0.48
C PRO A 287 -43.64 -8.23 -0.08
N PRO A 288 -44.42 -8.65 -1.08
CA PRO A 288 -45.62 -7.93 -1.51
C PRO A 288 -46.56 -7.66 -0.33
N LEU A 289 -47.20 -6.49 -0.30
CA LEU A 289 -48.12 -6.06 0.76
C LEU A 289 -49.36 -6.96 0.95
N THR A 290 -49.56 -7.92 0.04
CA THR A 290 -50.60 -8.96 0.10
C THR A 290 -50.19 -10.21 0.88
N LEU A 291 -48.91 -10.36 1.24
CA LEU A 291 -48.36 -11.55 1.88
C LEU A 291 -48.38 -11.40 3.42
N ASN A 292 -48.94 -12.38 4.14
CA ASN A 292 -48.99 -12.34 5.60
C ASN A 292 -47.58 -12.50 6.23
N SER A 293 -47.25 -11.62 7.18
CA SER A 293 -45.91 -11.41 7.76
C SER A 293 -45.33 -12.52 8.66
N LYS A 294 -45.75 -13.78 8.49
CA LYS A 294 -45.34 -14.92 9.33
C LYS A 294 -44.46 -15.96 8.63
N SER A 295 -44.26 -15.84 7.33
CA SER A 295 -43.34 -16.67 6.54
C SER A 295 -42.10 -15.86 6.16
N LYS A 296 -40.89 -16.40 6.36
CA LYS A 296 -39.66 -15.79 5.85
C LYS A 296 -39.75 -15.71 4.32
N PHE A 297 -39.82 -14.49 3.78
CA PHE A 297 -39.82 -14.24 2.34
C PHE A 297 -38.37 -14.29 1.83
N ASN A 298 -38.16 -14.96 0.69
CA ASN A 298 -36.84 -15.28 0.15
C ASN A 298 -36.95 -15.64 -1.34
N CYS A 299 -35.85 -15.96 -2.02
CA CYS A 299 -35.84 -16.34 -3.43
C CYS A 299 -36.75 -17.54 -3.75
N SER A 300 -36.70 -18.59 -2.91
CA SER A 300 -37.51 -19.80 -3.11
C SER A 300 -39.01 -19.54 -3.03
N VAL A 301 -39.44 -18.56 -2.23
CA VAL A 301 -40.84 -18.12 -2.15
C VAL A 301 -41.19 -17.17 -3.31
N ALA A 302 -40.31 -16.22 -3.63
CA ALA A 302 -40.53 -15.24 -4.68
C ALA A 302 -40.63 -15.87 -6.08
N GLN A 303 -39.83 -16.91 -6.36
CA GLN A 303 -39.83 -17.63 -7.65
C GLN A 303 -41.13 -18.40 -7.95
N VAL A 304 -42.00 -18.63 -6.97
CA VAL A 304 -43.29 -19.33 -7.16
C VAL A 304 -44.36 -18.41 -7.78
N ASP A 305 -44.22 -17.09 -7.65
CA ASP A 305 -45.10 -16.10 -8.27
C ASP A 305 -44.34 -15.30 -9.33
N GLU A 306 -44.39 -15.77 -10.58
CA GLU A 306 -43.76 -15.12 -11.73
C GLU A 306 -44.21 -13.65 -11.93
N GLY A 307 -45.37 -13.27 -11.39
CA GLY A 307 -45.94 -11.92 -11.45
C GLY A 307 -45.36 -10.93 -10.44
N THR A 308 -44.80 -11.41 -9.31
CA THR A 308 -44.11 -10.57 -8.31
C THR A 308 -42.60 -10.84 -8.19
N TYR A 309 -42.09 -11.87 -8.88
CA TYR A 309 -40.65 -12.10 -9.05
C TYR A 309 -40.02 -11.04 -9.97
N GLU A 310 -39.15 -10.17 -9.45
CA GLU A 310 -38.58 -9.05 -10.22
C GLU A 310 -37.28 -9.39 -10.98
N CYS A 311 -36.64 -10.54 -10.72
CA CYS A 311 -35.38 -10.88 -11.39
C CYS A 311 -35.59 -11.23 -12.87
N SER A 312 -34.76 -10.66 -13.73
CA SER A 312 -34.71 -10.98 -15.16
C SER A 312 -34.17 -12.40 -15.41
N PRO A 313 -34.41 -12.98 -16.61
CA PRO A 313 -33.67 -14.15 -17.06
C PRO A 313 -32.15 -13.95 -16.93
N ASN A 314 -31.41 -15.03 -16.74
CA ASN A 314 -29.96 -15.06 -16.50
C ASN A 314 -29.43 -14.39 -15.23
N ALA A 315 -30.24 -13.62 -14.49
CA ALA A 315 -29.86 -13.07 -13.18
C ALA A 315 -29.94 -14.14 -12.07
N GLU A 316 -28.99 -14.09 -11.13
CA GLU A 316 -29.00 -14.88 -9.91
C GLU A 316 -29.87 -14.18 -8.85
N CYS A 317 -30.76 -14.92 -8.19
CA CYS A 317 -31.49 -14.42 -7.03
C CYS A 317 -30.72 -14.77 -5.75
N LYS A 318 -30.54 -13.81 -4.85
CA LYS A 318 -29.88 -14.02 -3.55
C LYS A 318 -30.78 -13.63 -2.39
N ASP A 319 -30.90 -14.53 -1.42
CA ASP A 319 -31.60 -14.29 -0.15
C ASP A 319 -30.88 -13.18 0.64
N SER A 320 -31.64 -12.24 1.21
CA SER A 320 -31.12 -11.18 2.08
C SER A 320 -32.13 -10.84 3.17
N MET A 321 -31.73 -10.99 4.44
CA MET A 321 -32.55 -10.75 5.63
C MET A 321 -33.94 -11.40 5.58
N SER A 322 -34.97 -10.60 5.24
CA SER A 322 -36.39 -10.98 5.16
C SER A 322 -36.96 -10.84 3.73
N GLY A 323 -36.09 -10.90 2.73
CA GLY A 323 -36.44 -10.86 1.31
C GLY A 323 -35.32 -11.34 0.41
N TYR A 324 -35.20 -10.75 -0.77
CA TYR A 324 -34.21 -11.13 -1.78
C TYR A 324 -33.69 -9.93 -2.59
N PHE A 325 -32.60 -10.11 -3.32
CA PHE A 325 -32.21 -9.21 -4.41
C PHE A 325 -31.79 -10.00 -5.65
N CYS A 326 -31.67 -9.32 -6.78
CA CYS A 326 -31.24 -9.90 -8.05
C CYS A 326 -29.83 -9.39 -8.35
N ASN A 327 -28.99 -10.24 -8.94
CA ASN A 327 -27.61 -9.94 -9.24
C ASN A 327 -27.25 -10.53 -10.62
N CYS A 328 -26.70 -9.71 -11.51
CA CYS A 328 -26.13 -10.18 -12.78
C CYS A 328 -24.69 -10.67 -12.56
N SER A 329 -24.56 -11.75 -11.79
CA SER A 329 -23.30 -12.39 -11.39
C SER A 329 -22.81 -13.47 -12.36
N ARG A 330 -23.62 -13.84 -13.35
CA ARG A 330 -23.32 -14.88 -14.33
C ARG A 330 -22.24 -14.39 -15.29
N ALA A 331 -21.13 -15.11 -15.38
CA ALA A 331 -20.04 -14.78 -16.31
C ALA A 331 -20.57 -14.67 -17.75
N GLY A 332 -20.09 -13.64 -18.48
CA GLY A 332 -20.56 -13.30 -19.82
C GLY A 332 -21.80 -12.39 -19.88
N TYR A 333 -22.36 -11.97 -18.74
CA TYR A 333 -23.54 -11.08 -18.70
C TYR A 333 -23.30 -9.80 -17.89
N GLU A 334 -24.03 -8.74 -18.22
CA GLU A 334 -24.03 -7.47 -17.47
C GLU A 334 -25.42 -6.83 -17.31
N GLY A 335 -25.53 -5.95 -16.32
CA GLY A 335 -26.70 -5.13 -16.02
C GLY A 335 -27.16 -5.27 -14.57
N ASP A 336 -28.32 -4.69 -14.25
CA ASP A 336 -28.88 -4.70 -12.88
C ASP A 336 -29.59 -6.00 -12.50
N GLY A 337 -29.86 -6.89 -13.46
CA GLY A 337 -30.50 -8.17 -13.22
C GLY A 337 -32.02 -8.13 -13.02
N TYR A 338 -32.70 -7.00 -13.26
CA TYR A 338 -34.15 -6.84 -13.03
C TYR A 338 -35.00 -6.75 -14.29
N LYS A 339 -36.20 -7.38 -14.29
CA LYS A 339 -37.16 -7.39 -15.41
C LYS A 339 -37.56 -5.98 -15.90
N LYS A 340 -37.66 -5.02 -14.98
CA LYS A 340 -38.04 -3.61 -15.22
C LYS A 340 -36.83 -2.67 -15.38
N GLY A 341 -35.62 -3.17 -15.10
CA GLY A 341 -34.38 -2.43 -15.20
C GLY A 341 -33.73 -2.61 -16.56
N THR A 342 -32.41 -2.74 -16.54
CA THR A 342 -31.61 -3.19 -17.68
C THR A 342 -31.66 -4.72 -17.84
N GLY A 343 -31.86 -5.47 -16.75
CA GLY A 343 -31.83 -6.94 -16.77
C GLY A 343 -30.40 -7.50 -16.72
N CYS A 344 -30.23 -8.76 -17.10
CA CYS A 344 -28.91 -9.42 -17.21
C CYS A 344 -28.69 -9.84 -18.67
N ASN A 345 -27.96 -9.02 -19.43
CA ASN A 345 -27.82 -9.13 -20.88
C ASN A 345 -26.45 -9.67 -21.26
N ASP A 346 -26.38 -10.38 -22.38
CA ASP A 346 -25.13 -10.87 -22.99
C ASP A 346 -24.12 -9.73 -23.20
N ILE A 347 -22.89 -9.91 -22.73
CA ILE A 347 -21.78 -8.97 -23.01
C ILE A 347 -21.30 -9.22 -24.43
N ASN A 348 -21.11 -8.15 -25.20
CA ASN A 348 -20.50 -8.26 -26.52
C ASN A 348 -18.98 -8.00 -26.45
N GLU A 349 -18.16 -9.00 -26.12
CA GLU A 349 -16.70 -8.85 -26.08
C GLU A 349 -16.10 -8.58 -27.47
N CYS A 350 -16.79 -8.96 -28.55
CA CYS A 350 -16.39 -8.59 -29.90
C CYS A 350 -16.39 -7.05 -30.12
N ILE A 351 -17.20 -6.30 -29.39
CA ILE A 351 -17.23 -4.82 -29.39
C ILE A 351 -16.41 -4.24 -28.23
N ARG A 352 -16.50 -4.80 -27.01
CA ARG A 352 -15.83 -4.27 -25.81
C ARG A 352 -14.31 -4.48 -25.79
N GLY A 353 -13.83 -5.52 -26.46
CA GLY A 353 -12.45 -5.96 -26.42
C GLY A 353 -12.35 -7.42 -26.01
N ASN A 354 -11.65 -8.20 -26.84
CA ASN A 354 -11.53 -9.65 -26.73
C ASN A 354 -10.05 -10.07 -26.82
N THR A 355 -9.80 -11.36 -26.65
CA THR A 355 -8.47 -11.96 -26.79
C THR A 355 -8.14 -12.40 -28.21
N CYS A 356 -9.09 -12.34 -29.16
CA CYS A 356 -8.86 -12.88 -30.50
C CYS A 356 -7.61 -12.26 -31.16
N SER A 357 -6.86 -13.11 -31.86
CA SER A 357 -5.71 -12.70 -32.66
C SER A 357 -6.15 -11.71 -33.74
N ALA A 358 -5.30 -10.76 -34.13
CA ALA A 358 -5.67 -9.68 -35.05
C ALA A 358 -6.10 -10.16 -36.47
N VAL A 359 -5.82 -11.42 -36.80
CA VAL A 359 -6.23 -12.09 -38.05
C VAL A 359 -7.49 -12.95 -37.90
N ALA A 360 -7.98 -13.19 -36.68
CA ALA A 360 -9.16 -14.01 -36.40
C ALA A 360 -10.43 -13.16 -36.31
N LYS A 361 -11.56 -13.70 -36.81
CA LYS A 361 -12.88 -13.09 -36.68
C LYS A 361 -13.47 -13.42 -35.31
N CYS A 362 -13.87 -12.41 -34.54
CA CYS A 362 -14.65 -12.62 -33.32
C CYS A 362 -16.14 -12.83 -33.66
N GLU A 363 -16.78 -13.83 -33.05
CA GLU A 363 -18.22 -14.09 -33.13
C GLU A 363 -18.82 -14.23 -31.72
N ASN A 364 -19.82 -13.40 -31.39
CA ASN A 364 -20.47 -13.40 -30.06
C ASN A 364 -21.47 -14.56 -29.93
N THR A 365 -21.63 -15.05 -28.71
CA THR A 365 -22.49 -16.18 -28.33
C THR A 365 -23.12 -15.91 -26.95
N ASP A 366 -24.21 -16.57 -26.58
CA ASP A 366 -24.91 -16.32 -25.31
C ASP A 366 -24.00 -16.61 -24.09
N GLY A 367 -23.50 -15.55 -23.45
CA GLY A 367 -22.58 -15.59 -22.31
C GLY A 367 -21.10 -15.81 -22.67
N SER A 368 -20.68 -15.64 -23.93
CA SER A 368 -19.28 -15.80 -24.35
C SER A 368 -18.99 -15.30 -25.78
N TYR A 369 -17.75 -15.47 -26.25
CA TYR A 369 -17.39 -15.28 -27.66
C TYR A 369 -16.48 -16.40 -28.15
N THR A 370 -16.39 -16.52 -29.48
CA THR A 370 -15.48 -17.44 -30.17
C THR A 370 -14.60 -16.68 -31.15
N CYS A 371 -13.39 -17.19 -31.38
CA CYS A 371 -12.45 -16.66 -32.37
C CYS A 371 -12.35 -17.67 -33.53
N VAL A 372 -12.60 -17.22 -34.75
CA VAL A 372 -12.61 -18.04 -35.96
C VAL A 372 -11.48 -17.61 -36.88
N CYS A 373 -10.53 -18.51 -37.13
CA CYS A 373 -9.42 -18.29 -38.07
C CYS A 373 -9.92 -18.19 -39.53
N PRO A 374 -9.26 -17.41 -40.43
CA PRO A 374 -9.66 -17.30 -41.84
C PRO A 374 -9.58 -18.62 -42.62
N GLU A 375 -10.36 -18.74 -43.69
CA GLU A 375 -10.31 -19.89 -44.60
C GLU A 375 -8.88 -20.11 -45.15
N GLY A 376 -8.42 -21.37 -45.16
CA GLY A 376 -7.06 -21.72 -45.57
C GLY A 376 -5.99 -21.56 -44.48
N THR A 377 -6.37 -21.15 -43.26
CA THR A 377 -5.53 -21.20 -42.06
C THR A 377 -6.03 -22.27 -41.08
N ARG A 378 -5.24 -22.57 -40.03
CA ARG A 378 -5.60 -23.51 -38.96
C ARG A 378 -5.25 -22.93 -37.60
N GLY A 379 -6.07 -23.11 -36.58
CA GLY A 379 -5.80 -22.62 -35.22
C GLY A 379 -7.08 -22.44 -34.39
N ASN A 380 -6.93 -21.90 -33.18
CA ASN A 380 -8.02 -21.42 -32.33
C ASN A 380 -8.12 -19.89 -32.31
N GLY A 381 -7.07 -19.15 -32.70
CA GLY A 381 -7.14 -17.71 -32.93
C GLY A 381 -7.32 -16.85 -31.68
N VAL A 382 -6.90 -17.32 -30.52
CA VAL A 382 -7.09 -16.70 -29.19
C VAL A 382 -5.82 -15.97 -28.69
N ASN A 383 -4.67 -16.12 -29.37
CA ASN A 383 -3.44 -15.45 -28.97
C ASN A 383 -3.24 -14.08 -29.63
N ARG A 384 -3.35 -13.04 -28.79
CA ARG A 384 -3.18 -11.61 -29.15
C ARG A 384 -1.72 -11.10 -29.05
N THR A 385 -0.79 -11.91 -28.55
CA THR A 385 0.61 -11.49 -28.28
C THR A 385 1.56 -11.72 -29.47
N LEU A 386 1.08 -12.37 -30.53
CA LEU A 386 1.86 -12.73 -31.71
C LEU A 386 1.59 -11.74 -32.85
N ASP A 387 2.60 -10.92 -33.15
CA ASP A 387 2.62 -10.03 -34.31
C ASP A 387 2.81 -10.81 -35.63
N LEU A 388 2.79 -10.11 -36.77
CA LEU A 388 2.66 -10.57 -38.16
C LEU A 388 3.59 -11.69 -38.66
N SER A 389 4.56 -12.16 -37.87
CA SER A 389 5.51 -13.24 -38.22
C SER A 389 5.26 -14.58 -37.51
N GLY A 390 4.14 -14.75 -36.78
CA GLY A 390 3.89 -15.97 -36.03
C GLY A 390 2.45 -16.14 -35.54
N SER A 391 1.47 -15.93 -36.40
CA SER A 391 0.04 -15.93 -36.02
C SER A 391 -0.43 -17.22 -35.34
N ASP A 392 -1.46 -17.09 -34.50
CA ASP A 392 -2.22 -18.20 -33.89
C ASP A 392 -3.16 -18.91 -34.89
N CYS A 393 -3.18 -18.40 -36.13
CA CYS A 393 -3.88 -18.93 -37.29
C CYS A 393 -2.88 -19.04 -38.47
N PRO A 394 -1.86 -19.92 -38.43
CA PRO A 394 -0.94 -20.12 -39.54
C PRO A 394 -1.66 -20.62 -40.80
N TRP A 395 -1.21 -20.13 -41.97
CA TRP A 395 -1.63 -20.64 -43.27
C TRP A 395 -1.29 -22.13 -43.44
N ILE A 396 -2.17 -22.87 -44.11
CA ILE A 396 -1.96 -24.30 -44.42
C ILE A 396 -0.94 -24.42 -45.57
N ASP A 397 0.13 -25.17 -45.33
CA ASP A 397 1.21 -25.38 -46.29
C ASP A 397 0.81 -26.33 -47.43
N LYS A 398 0.38 -25.72 -48.54
CA LYS A 398 -0.04 -26.40 -49.77
C LYS A 398 1.08 -27.15 -50.49
N CYS A 399 2.36 -26.93 -50.16
CA CYS A 399 3.47 -27.74 -50.67
C CYS A 399 3.61 -29.09 -49.93
N LYS A 400 2.89 -29.31 -48.80
CA LYS A 400 2.98 -30.54 -47.98
C LYS A 400 1.72 -31.42 -47.99
N GLU A 401 0.61 -30.96 -48.56
CA GLU A 401 -0.62 -31.77 -48.72
C GLU A 401 -0.56 -32.69 -49.95
N PRO A 402 -1.31 -33.82 -49.97
CA PRO A 402 -1.35 -34.70 -51.13
C PRO A 402 -1.89 -33.97 -52.37
N PRO A 403 -1.29 -34.13 -53.55
CA PRO A 403 -1.54 -33.26 -54.69
C PRO A 403 -2.95 -33.43 -55.26
N SER A 404 -3.72 -32.35 -55.27
CA SER A 404 -4.80 -32.19 -56.24
C SER A 404 -4.20 -31.82 -57.61
N PRO A 405 -4.94 -32.00 -58.73
CA PRO A 405 -4.41 -31.69 -60.07
C PRO A 405 -4.06 -30.21 -60.29
N GLU A 406 -4.48 -29.31 -59.39
CA GLU A 406 -4.39 -27.86 -59.56
C GLU A 406 -3.29 -27.22 -58.68
N SER A 407 -2.76 -27.93 -57.67
CA SER A 407 -1.75 -27.38 -56.75
C SER A 407 -0.30 -27.84 -57.02
N ALA A 408 -0.09 -28.83 -57.88
CA ALA A 408 1.25 -29.40 -58.09
C ALA A 408 2.20 -28.46 -58.89
N CYS A 409 3.35 -28.14 -58.29
CA CYS A 409 4.50 -27.64 -59.05
C CYS A 409 4.99 -28.70 -60.06
N SER A 410 5.63 -28.23 -61.13
CA SER A 410 6.29 -29.11 -62.09
C SER A 410 7.37 -29.94 -61.40
N LYS A 411 7.60 -31.17 -61.90
CA LYS A 411 8.62 -32.10 -61.38
C LYS A 411 10.05 -31.51 -61.35
N ASP A 412 10.31 -30.52 -62.22
CA ASP A 412 11.60 -29.83 -62.37
C ASP A 412 11.58 -28.43 -61.70
N ALA A 413 10.63 -28.18 -60.79
CA ALA A 413 10.44 -26.91 -60.08
C ALA A 413 10.32 -27.11 -58.55
N ILE A 414 10.92 -26.20 -57.80
CA ILE A 414 10.87 -26.16 -56.33
C ILE A 414 9.61 -25.39 -55.89
N CYS A 415 8.84 -25.96 -54.96
CA CYS A 415 7.68 -25.32 -54.32
C CYS A 415 8.16 -24.43 -53.17
N HIS A 416 7.96 -23.12 -53.28
CA HIS A 416 8.26 -22.13 -52.23
C HIS A 416 6.94 -21.62 -51.64
N PHE A 417 6.59 -22.10 -50.45
CA PHE A 417 5.48 -21.59 -49.65
C PHE A 417 5.89 -20.32 -48.90
N ASN A 418 5.07 -19.27 -48.96
CA ASN A 418 5.27 -18.06 -48.16
C ASN A 418 4.37 -18.11 -46.93
N GLU A 419 4.97 -18.45 -45.78
CA GLU A 419 4.26 -18.61 -44.49
C GLU A 419 3.49 -17.35 -44.05
N ASN A 420 3.84 -16.17 -44.58
CA ASN A 420 3.16 -14.90 -44.27
C ASN A 420 1.93 -14.63 -45.14
N THR A 421 1.87 -15.12 -46.39
CA THR A 421 0.76 -14.84 -47.33
C THR A 421 -0.12 -16.06 -47.65
N GLY A 422 0.33 -17.28 -47.33
CA GLY A 422 -0.39 -18.51 -47.69
C GLY A 422 -0.36 -18.85 -49.19
N GLU A 423 0.37 -18.04 -49.97
CA GLU A 423 0.69 -18.30 -51.37
C GLU A 423 1.85 -19.29 -51.47
N PHE A 424 1.88 -20.04 -52.57
CA PHE A 424 3.04 -20.83 -52.97
C PHE A 424 3.42 -20.48 -54.39
N THR A 425 4.71 -20.53 -54.70
CA THR A 425 5.24 -20.27 -56.04
C THR A 425 6.18 -21.39 -56.47
N CYS A 426 6.16 -21.75 -57.74
CA CYS A 426 6.98 -22.81 -58.29
C CYS A 426 8.17 -22.22 -59.07
N SER A 427 9.41 -22.41 -58.58
CA SER A 427 10.61 -21.93 -59.27
C SER A 427 11.30 -23.04 -60.05
N CYS A 428 11.46 -22.89 -61.36
CA CYS A 428 12.20 -23.82 -62.21
C CYS A 428 13.68 -23.96 -61.76
N GLN A 429 14.21 -25.20 -61.79
CA GLN A 429 15.58 -25.50 -61.38
C GLN A 429 16.52 -25.71 -62.58
N GLY A 430 17.83 -25.48 -62.37
CA GLY A 430 18.86 -25.59 -63.41
C GLY A 430 18.75 -24.47 -64.45
N ASP A 431 19.11 -24.77 -65.71
CA ASP A 431 19.07 -23.80 -66.82
C ASP A 431 17.64 -23.48 -67.33
N THR A 432 16.60 -23.93 -66.61
CA THR A 432 15.19 -23.87 -67.05
C THR A 432 14.42 -22.71 -66.43
N VAL A 433 13.45 -22.16 -67.18
CA VAL A 433 12.70 -20.94 -66.89
C VAL A 433 11.27 -21.03 -67.40
N GLY A 434 10.35 -20.51 -66.63
CA GLY A 434 8.93 -20.39 -66.96
C GLY A 434 8.15 -20.07 -65.69
N ASN A 435 6.87 -20.46 -65.64
CA ASN A 435 6.00 -20.24 -64.48
C ASN A 435 6.04 -21.39 -63.46
N GLY A 436 6.71 -22.51 -63.74
CA GLY A 436 6.92 -23.62 -62.80
C GLY A 436 5.68 -24.44 -62.40
N HIS A 437 4.45 -24.00 -62.70
CA HIS A 437 3.22 -24.74 -62.43
C HIS A 437 2.89 -25.76 -63.54
N GLY A 438 2.40 -26.95 -63.16
CA GLY A 438 1.99 -28.00 -64.09
C GLY A 438 3.13 -28.66 -64.88
N GLU A 439 2.80 -29.65 -65.72
CA GLU A 439 3.79 -30.54 -66.36
C GLU A 439 4.79 -29.86 -67.31
N ASN A 440 4.49 -28.64 -67.80
CA ASN A 440 5.26 -27.96 -68.85
C ASN A 440 5.79 -26.57 -68.43
N GLY A 441 5.86 -26.30 -67.12
CA GLY A 441 6.15 -24.97 -66.56
C GLY A 441 7.57 -24.43 -66.73
N CYS A 442 8.54 -25.20 -67.25
CA CYS A 442 9.98 -24.87 -67.24
C CYS A 442 10.69 -25.20 -68.56
N LYS A 443 11.44 -24.24 -69.13
CA LYS A 443 12.06 -24.27 -70.49
C LYS A 443 13.37 -23.47 -70.55
N LEU A 444 14.39 -23.88 -71.30
CA LEU A 444 15.73 -23.27 -71.18
C LEU A 444 15.82 -21.78 -71.61
N LYS A 445 16.71 -21.01 -70.95
CA LYS A 445 16.83 -19.55 -71.08
C LYS A 445 17.97 -19.08 -72.00
N PRO A 446 17.76 -18.07 -72.87
CA PRO A 446 18.82 -17.31 -73.54
C PRO A 446 19.23 -16.04 -72.76
N ASN A 447 20.45 -15.53 -72.99
CA ASN A 447 21.08 -14.46 -72.19
C ASN A 447 21.15 -13.08 -72.87
N ALA A 448 20.78 -12.02 -72.14
CA ALA A 448 21.27 -10.64 -72.32
C ALA A 448 20.96 -9.78 -71.07
N ALA A 449 21.77 -8.75 -70.77
CA ALA A 449 21.57 -7.83 -69.64
C ALA A 449 22.15 -6.43 -69.92
N ALA A 450 21.57 -5.37 -69.31
CA ALA A 450 22.06 -3.98 -69.32
C ALA A 450 21.51 -3.20 -68.11
N ILE A 451 22.12 -2.08 -67.70
CA ILE A 451 21.97 -1.53 -66.33
C ILE A 451 22.17 0.01 -66.21
N ILE A 452 21.35 0.64 -65.35
CA ILE A 452 21.53 1.90 -64.54
C ILE A 452 21.81 3.29 -65.20
N GLY A 453 21.13 4.32 -64.66
CA GLY A 453 21.49 5.75 -64.66
C GLY A 453 20.29 6.63 -64.24
N GLY A 454 20.36 7.73 -63.46
CA GLY A 454 21.48 8.42 -62.78
C GLY A 454 20.96 9.41 -61.70
N SER A 455 21.83 10.21 -61.06
CA SER A 455 21.58 10.84 -59.75
C SER A 455 21.49 12.38 -59.69
N THR A 456 20.63 12.94 -58.82
CA THR A 456 20.55 14.41 -58.54
C THR A 456 20.31 14.82 -57.07
N GLY A 457 20.13 13.89 -56.11
CA GLY A 457 19.63 14.23 -54.76
C GLY A 457 20.62 14.79 -53.72
N GLY A 458 21.94 14.71 -53.95
CA GLY A 458 22.94 14.82 -52.88
C GLY A 458 23.05 16.17 -52.15
N VAL A 459 22.84 17.30 -52.83
CA VAL A 459 23.10 18.64 -52.27
C VAL A 459 22.03 19.06 -51.26
N VAL A 460 20.76 18.73 -51.50
CA VAL A 460 19.64 19.07 -50.61
C VAL A 460 19.77 18.34 -49.27
N PHE A 461 20.17 17.06 -49.30
CA PHE A 461 20.32 16.21 -48.13
C PHE A 461 21.35 16.74 -47.12
N LEU A 462 22.45 17.34 -47.58
CA LEU A 462 23.48 17.88 -46.69
C LEU A 462 23.02 19.15 -45.94
N ILE A 463 22.23 20.01 -46.61
CA ILE A 463 21.76 21.27 -46.03
C ILE A 463 20.67 21.03 -44.98
N THR A 464 19.73 20.11 -45.23
CA THR A 464 18.65 19.80 -44.28
C THR A 464 19.19 19.15 -43.00
N ASN A 465 20.12 18.21 -43.12
CA ASN A 465 20.75 17.57 -41.95
C ASN A 465 21.59 18.57 -41.13
N GLY A 466 22.33 19.48 -41.78
CA GLY A 466 23.11 20.51 -41.06
C GLY A 466 22.24 21.43 -40.19
N LEU A 467 21.11 21.89 -40.71
CA LEU A 467 20.16 22.72 -39.96
C LEU A 467 19.46 21.95 -38.83
N LEU A 468 19.14 20.67 -39.05
CA LEU A 468 18.55 19.80 -38.03
C LEU A 468 19.52 19.59 -36.84
N ILE A 469 20.80 19.32 -37.11
CA ILE A 469 21.84 19.17 -36.09
C ILE A 469 22.00 20.46 -35.28
N TRP A 470 22.04 21.62 -35.94
CA TRP A 470 22.13 22.92 -35.26
C TRP A 470 20.94 23.17 -34.31
N PHE A 471 19.72 22.90 -34.77
CA PHE A 471 18.50 23.06 -33.96
C PHE A 471 18.46 22.08 -32.77
N LEU A 472 18.91 20.83 -32.97
CA LEU A 472 19.04 19.84 -31.90
C LEU A 472 20.09 20.26 -30.86
N CYS A 473 21.26 20.77 -31.28
CA CYS A 473 22.26 21.32 -30.38
C CYS A 473 21.75 22.54 -29.59
N GLN A 474 20.99 23.43 -30.22
CA GLN A 474 20.41 24.59 -29.54
C GLN A 474 19.31 24.18 -28.54
N ARG A 475 18.48 23.19 -28.88
CA ARG A 475 17.49 22.60 -27.96
C ARG A 475 18.17 21.94 -26.75
N ARG A 476 19.23 21.16 -27.00
CA ARG A 476 20.00 20.46 -25.94
C ARG A 476 20.69 21.44 -24.97
N ARG A 477 21.13 22.61 -25.44
CA ARG A 477 21.68 23.67 -24.56
C ARG A 477 20.66 24.27 -23.58
N ARG A 478 19.35 24.24 -23.89
CA ARG A 478 18.29 24.72 -22.99
C ARG A 478 17.88 23.71 -21.92
N THR A 479 18.46 22.51 -21.92
CA THR A 479 18.12 21.42 -20.97
C THR A 479 19.14 21.29 -19.82
N TYR A 480 20.11 22.21 -19.71
CA TYR A 480 21.20 22.14 -18.72
C TYR A 480 21.06 23.10 -17.53
N GLU A 481 19.98 23.88 -17.43
CA GLU A 481 19.63 24.64 -16.21
C GLU A 481 18.56 23.86 -15.42
N LEU A 482 18.97 22.75 -14.79
CA LEU A 482 18.09 21.89 -13.98
C LEU A 482 18.68 21.47 -12.62
N ALA A 483 19.94 21.79 -12.30
CA ALA A 483 20.46 21.58 -10.95
C ALA A 483 19.76 22.55 -9.97
N VAL A 484 19.11 22.02 -8.93
CA VAL A 484 18.40 22.81 -7.91
C VAL A 484 19.36 23.56 -6.97
N PHE A 485 20.64 23.15 -6.94
CA PHE A 485 21.65 23.68 -6.01
C PHE A 485 23.04 23.67 -6.67
N SER A 486 23.71 24.83 -6.74
CA SER A 486 25.01 24.95 -7.42
C SER A 486 26.20 24.67 -6.51
N CYS A 487 27.36 24.35 -7.10
CA CYS A 487 28.63 24.24 -6.38
C CYS A 487 28.98 25.51 -5.58
N LYS A 488 28.55 26.70 -6.06
CA LYS A 488 28.79 27.96 -5.34
C LYS A 488 27.90 28.06 -4.10
N GLU A 489 26.61 27.72 -4.22
CA GLU A 489 25.70 27.72 -3.07
C GLU A 489 26.13 26.69 -2.02
N LEU A 490 26.64 25.52 -2.42
CA LEU A 490 27.23 24.58 -1.46
C LEU A 490 28.45 25.15 -0.73
N ILE A 491 29.35 25.86 -1.43
CA ILE A 491 30.50 26.53 -0.80
C ILE A 491 30.06 27.67 0.12
N ASP A 492 29.09 28.48 -0.32
CA ASP A 492 28.56 29.62 0.44
C ASP A 492 27.74 29.16 1.68
N GLU A 493 27.11 27.97 1.66
CA GLU A 493 26.48 27.35 2.84
C GLU A 493 27.50 26.68 3.77
N LEU A 494 28.42 25.84 3.25
CA LEU A 494 29.48 25.23 4.07
C LEU A 494 30.35 26.28 4.77
N GLY A 495 30.58 27.43 4.11
CA GLY A 495 31.28 28.58 4.68
C GLY A 495 30.60 29.26 5.87
N LYS A 496 29.34 28.92 6.19
CA LYS A 496 28.62 29.40 7.39
C LYS A 496 28.81 28.48 8.60
N HIS A 497 29.26 27.25 8.39
CA HIS A 497 29.39 26.22 9.43
C HIS A 497 30.86 26.00 9.78
N GLU A 498 31.33 26.63 10.85
CA GLU A 498 32.71 26.47 11.31
C GLU A 498 33.06 24.99 11.58
N GLY A 499 34.14 24.51 10.96
CA GLY A 499 34.61 23.12 11.07
C GLY A 499 34.17 22.19 9.93
N ALA A 500 33.20 22.59 9.10
CA ALA A 500 32.75 21.81 7.94
C ALA A 500 33.89 21.57 6.93
N ARG A 501 34.12 20.32 6.55
CA ARG A 501 35.13 19.91 5.56
C ARG A 501 34.55 19.82 4.16
N PHE A 502 35.26 20.40 3.18
CA PHE A 502 34.86 20.27 1.78
C PHE A 502 35.01 18.83 1.28
N CYS A 503 33.91 18.18 0.91
CA CYS A 503 33.90 16.83 0.35
C CYS A 503 34.24 16.84 -1.16
N LYS A 504 34.64 15.70 -1.73
CA LYS A 504 35.02 15.65 -3.16
C LYS A 504 33.79 15.86 -4.05
N VAL A 505 33.84 16.83 -4.95
CA VAL A 505 32.85 16.93 -6.04
C VAL A 505 33.22 15.93 -7.14
N PHE A 506 32.28 15.04 -7.46
CA PHE A 506 32.35 14.09 -8.57
C PHE A 506 31.47 14.56 -9.73
N THR A 507 31.86 14.21 -10.96
CA THR A 507 31.00 14.35 -12.15
C THR A 507 30.01 13.18 -12.24
N LEU A 508 28.86 13.38 -12.87
CA LEU A 508 27.88 12.32 -13.12
C LEU A 508 28.50 11.21 -13.97
N SER A 509 29.32 11.56 -14.96
CA SER A 509 30.01 10.60 -15.82
C SER A 509 30.98 9.69 -15.06
N GLU A 510 31.62 10.15 -13.98
CA GLU A 510 32.45 9.29 -13.14
C GLU A 510 31.62 8.30 -12.31
N LEU A 511 30.43 8.70 -11.86
CA LEU A 511 29.52 7.83 -11.10
C LEU A 511 28.80 6.84 -12.01
N GLU A 512 28.44 7.23 -13.23
CA GLU A 512 27.92 6.34 -14.27
C GLU A 512 28.97 5.29 -14.67
N GLU A 513 30.22 5.68 -14.88
CA GLU A 513 31.32 4.75 -15.16
C GLU A 513 31.58 3.80 -13.97
N ALA A 514 31.55 4.30 -12.74
CA ALA A 514 31.76 3.51 -11.53
C ALA A 514 30.63 2.52 -11.19
N THR A 515 29.41 2.76 -11.66
CA THR A 515 28.18 1.96 -11.34
C THR A 515 27.60 1.22 -12.54
N ASN A 516 28.31 1.18 -13.68
CA ASN A 516 27.80 0.62 -14.94
C ASN A 516 26.46 1.25 -15.37
N ASN A 517 26.36 2.58 -15.31
CA ASN A 517 25.16 3.38 -15.56
C ASN A 517 24.01 3.12 -14.56
N PHE A 518 24.34 2.96 -13.27
CA PHE A 518 23.37 2.65 -12.19
C PHE A 518 22.57 1.35 -12.44
N ALA A 519 23.25 0.29 -12.88
CA ALA A 519 22.61 -0.98 -13.20
C ALA A 519 22.06 -1.71 -11.95
N ASP A 520 20.95 -2.44 -12.10
CA ASP A 520 20.26 -3.12 -10.98
C ASP A 520 21.09 -4.25 -10.34
N ASP A 521 22.12 -4.78 -10.99
CA ASP A 521 23.06 -5.75 -10.40
C ASP A 521 24.02 -5.10 -9.39
N GLN A 522 24.27 -3.79 -9.53
CA GLN A 522 25.06 -2.98 -8.60
C GLN A 522 24.23 -2.39 -7.45
N LYS A 523 22.95 -2.74 -7.36
CA LYS A 523 22.01 -2.19 -6.36
C LYS A 523 22.13 -2.90 -5.02
N LEU A 524 22.53 -2.16 -3.99
CA LEU A 524 22.62 -2.65 -2.61
C LEU A 524 21.23 -2.70 -1.96
N GLY A 525 20.48 -1.61 -2.07
CA GLY A 525 19.13 -1.47 -1.50
C GLY A 525 18.39 -0.23 -2.01
N ALA A 526 17.11 -0.11 -1.66
CA ALA A 526 16.29 1.07 -1.91
C ALA A 526 15.29 1.28 -0.76
N GLY A 527 15.03 2.55 -0.43
CA GLY A 527 14.11 2.98 0.62
C GLY A 527 13.64 4.41 0.40
N GLY A 528 13.02 5.03 1.42
CA GLY A 528 12.44 6.38 1.31
C GLY A 528 13.44 7.47 0.85
N PHE A 529 14.70 7.36 1.29
CA PHE A 529 15.77 8.31 0.95
C PHE A 529 16.50 7.99 -0.38
N GLY A 530 15.97 7.07 -1.18
CA GLY A 530 16.47 6.73 -2.52
C GLY A 530 17.00 5.30 -2.67
N THR A 531 17.76 5.09 -3.74
CA THR A 531 18.44 3.82 -4.06
C THR A 531 19.95 3.98 -3.83
N VAL A 532 20.58 2.97 -3.21
CA VAL A 532 22.03 2.91 -3.00
C VAL A 532 22.64 1.86 -3.92
N PHE A 533 23.66 2.27 -4.67
CA PHE A 533 24.45 1.41 -5.55
C PHE A 533 25.86 1.22 -4.98
N VAL A 534 26.47 0.06 -5.19
CA VAL A 534 27.93 -0.08 -5.09
C VAL A 534 28.56 0.46 -6.38
N GLY A 535 29.70 1.13 -6.26
CA GLY A 535 30.52 1.51 -7.40
C GLY A 535 32.00 1.31 -7.12
N THR A 536 32.80 1.25 -8.18
CA THR A 536 34.27 1.22 -8.09
C THR A 536 34.85 2.42 -8.84
N LEU A 537 35.53 3.30 -8.11
CA LEU A 537 36.18 4.49 -8.67
C LEU A 537 37.44 4.12 -9.45
N LYS A 538 37.95 5.06 -10.26
CA LYS A 538 39.14 4.91 -11.14
C LYS A 538 40.45 4.62 -10.40
N ASP A 539 40.50 4.89 -9.10
CA ASP A 539 41.60 4.54 -8.18
C ASP A 539 41.42 3.14 -7.54
N ASN A 540 40.37 2.41 -7.92
CA ASN A 540 39.88 1.14 -7.38
C ASN A 540 39.23 1.23 -5.99
N THR A 541 38.94 2.44 -5.49
CA THR A 541 38.16 2.61 -4.25
C THR A 541 36.72 2.14 -4.47
N LYS A 542 36.25 1.18 -3.67
CA LYS A 542 34.82 0.84 -3.60
C LYS A 542 34.07 1.91 -2.82
N VAL A 543 32.91 2.30 -3.33
CA VAL A 543 32.06 3.35 -2.75
C VAL A 543 30.60 2.93 -2.75
N ALA A 544 29.82 3.48 -1.82
CA ALA A 544 28.36 3.41 -1.85
C ALA A 544 27.80 4.74 -2.37
N ILE A 545 26.88 4.70 -3.34
CA ILE A 545 26.39 5.86 -4.09
C ILE A 545 24.86 5.95 -3.91
N LYS A 546 24.40 6.93 -3.12
CA LYS A 546 22.99 7.19 -2.79
C LYS A 546 22.39 8.18 -3.79
N LYS A 547 21.37 7.74 -4.53
CA LYS A 547 20.67 8.51 -5.57
C LYS A 547 19.17 8.52 -5.25
N SER A 548 18.54 9.70 -5.27
CA SER A 548 17.10 9.82 -4.99
C SER A 548 16.24 9.04 -6.00
N GLY A 549 15.06 8.58 -5.57
CA GLY A 549 14.16 7.73 -6.34
C GLY A 549 12.90 8.41 -6.90
N HIS A 550 12.60 9.64 -6.46
CA HIS A 550 11.36 10.33 -6.80
C HIS A 550 11.36 10.99 -8.18
N ARG A 551 10.14 11.22 -8.70
CA ARG A 551 9.91 11.93 -9.97
C ARG A 551 9.93 13.45 -9.76
N VAL A 552 9.98 14.18 -10.87
CA VAL A 552 10.19 15.64 -10.97
C VAL A 552 9.00 16.47 -10.44
N GLY A 553 8.70 16.36 -9.14
CA GLY A 553 7.58 17.04 -8.46
C GLY A 553 7.94 17.65 -7.10
N GLU A 554 8.61 16.90 -6.23
CA GLU A 554 8.83 17.25 -4.80
C GLU A 554 10.15 18.02 -4.56
N MET A 555 10.52 18.88 -5.51
CA MET A 555 11.87 19.42 -5.73
C MET A 555 12.53 20.26 -4.60
N ARG A 556 11.89 20.49 -3.45
CA ARG A 556 12.38 21.42 -2.40
C ARG A 556 12.49 20.86 -0.99
N SER A 557 11.74 19.82 -0.63
CA SER A 557 11.95 19.04 0.59
C SER A 557 13.26 18.27 0.51
N ASP A 558 13.41 17.53 -0.60
CA ASP A 558 14.44 16.53 -0.80
C ASP A 558 15.82 17.18 -0.90
N ALA A 559 15.93 18.24 -1.71
CA ALA A 559 17.15 19.03 -1.83
C ALA A 559 17.65 19.56 -0.46
N ARG A 560 16.75 19.86 0.48
CA ARG A 560 17.13 20.27 1.84
C ARG A 560 17.63 19.10 2.69
N GLN A 561 17.02 17.91 2.60
CA GLN A 561 17.54 16.71 3.27
C GLN A 561 18.96 16.37 2.78
N PHE A 562 19.18 16.40 1.46
CA PHE A 562 20.51 16.15 0.87
C PHE A 562 21.55 17.21 1.28
N VAL A 563 21.21 18.50 1.29
CA VAL A 563 22.13 19.57 1.76
C VAL A 563 22.41 19.45 3.25
N ASN A 564 21.40 19.13 4.07
CA ASN A 564 21.54 18.91 5.51
C ASN A 564 22.44 17.70 5.82
N GLU A 565 22.27 16.58 5.09
CA GLU A 565 23.14 15.39 5.21
C GLU A 565 24.60 15.72 4.84
N ILE A 566 24.86 16.52 3.79
CA ILE A 566 26.21 17.00 3.48
C ILE A 566 26.76 17.89 4.61
N ILE A 567 25.98 18.85 5.10
CA ILE A 567 26.40 19.78 6.16
C ILE A 567 26.77 18.99 7.44
N ILE A 568 25.94 18.03 7.85
CA ILE A 568 26.20 17.18 9.02
C ILE A 568 27.43 16.29 8.81
N LEU A 569 27.48 15.52 7.71
CA LEU A 569 28.59 14.59 7.43
C LEU A 569 29.92 15.29 7.15
N SER A 570 29.91 16.58 6.78
CA SER A 570 31.12 17.39 6.66
C SER A 570 31.74 17.80 8.01
N GLN A 571 30.97 17.76 9.10
CA GLN A 571 31.38 18.17 10.45
C GLN A 571 31.75 16.99 11.36
N VAL A 572 31.14 15.81 11.14
CA VAL A 572 31.42 14.61 11.95
C VAL A 572 32.61 13.80 11.40
N ASN A 573 33.38 13.20 12.31
CA ASN A 573 34.45 12.25 11.96
C ASN A 573 34.67 11.27 13.11
N HIS A 574 34.02 10.12 13.06
CA HIS A 574 34.07 9.09 14.09
C HIS A 574 34.11 7.69 13.45
N ARG A 575 34.85 6.75 14.06
CA ARG A 575 35.10 5.41 13.45
C ARG A 575 33.80 4.63 13.19
N ASN A 576 32.82 4.77 14.11
CA ASN A 576 31.53 4.10 14.07
C ASN A 576 30.43 4.91 13.38
N LEU A 577 30.80 5.86 12.53
CA LEU A 577 29.91 6.51 11.56
C LEU A 577 30.34 6.15 10.14
N VAL A 578 29.42 6.24 9.19
CA VAL A 578 29.73 6.15 7.75
C VAL A 578 30.27 7.48 7.24
N SER A 579 31.43 7.45 6.60
CA SER A 579 32.15 8.61 6.07
C SER A 579 31.61 9.03 4.70
N LEU A 580 31.23 10.30 4.57
CA LEU A 580 30.96 10.91 3.27
C LEU A 580 32.28 11.21 2.56
N LEU A 581 32.48 10.63 1.37
CA LEU A 581 33.65 10.87 0.52
C LEU A 581 33.41 12.06 -0.41
N GLY A 582 32.16 12.28 -0.85
CA GLY A 582 31.84 13.32 -1.82
C GLY A 582 30.39 13.38 -2.25
N CYS A 583 30.12 14.26 -3.22
CA CYS A 583 28.82 14.43 -3.85
C CYS A 583 28.95 14.74 -5.36
N CYS A 584 27.90 14.50 -6.12
CA CYS A 584 27.73 14.98 -7.50
C CYS A 584 26.57 16.00 -7.53
N LEU A 585 26.82 17.13 -8.18
CA LEU A 585 25.91 18.29 -8.27
C LEU A 585 25.46 18.58 -9.72
N GLU A 586 25.74 17.66 -10.65
CA GLU A 586 25.34 17.78 -12.07
C GLU A 586 23.89 17.31 -12.32
N THR A 587 23.17 16.93 -11.27
CA THR A 587 21.82 16.34 -11.28
C THR A 587 20.79 17.23 -10.56
N GLU A 588 19.50 17.07 -10.89
CA GLU A 588 18.39 17.83 -10.28
C GLU A 588 18.40 17.76 -8.75
N VAL A 589 18.60 16.56 -8.20
CA VAL A 589 18.89 16.30 -6.79
C VAL A 589 20.35 15.82 -6.67
N PRO A 590 21.14 16.28 -5.68
CA PRO A 590 22.49 15.79 -5.47
C PRO A 590 22.58 14.28 -5.27
N ILE A 591 23.66 13.67 -5.77
CA ILE A 591 24.00 12.26 -5.50
C ILE A 591 25.13 12.24 -4.45
N LEU A 592 25.02 11.38 -3.44
CA LEU A 592 26.01 11.29 -2.35
C LEU A 592 26.88 10.04 -2.47
N VAL A 593 28.16 10.16 -2.13
CA VAL A 593 29.19 9.12 -2.28
C VAL A 593 29.86 8.88 -0.93
N TYR A 594 29.73 7.66 -0.41
CA TYR A 594 30.19 7.22 0.91
C TYR A 594 31.25 6.12 0.81
N GLU A 595 31.93 5.83 1.91
CA GLU A 595 32.69 4.57 2.04
C GLU A 595 31.78 3.36 1.82
N PHE A 596 32.28 2.33 1.13
CA PHE A 596 31.55 1.07 0.96
C PHE A 596 31.74 0.17 2.18
N VAL A 597 30.64 -0.21 2.83
CA VAL A 597 30.64 -1.07 4.02
C VAL A 597 30.18 -2.49 3.63
N PRO A 598 31.04 -3.53 3.75
CA PRO A 598 30.88 -4.78 3.00
C PRO A 598 29.88 -5.82 3.55
N ASN A 599 29.64 -5.89 4.85
CA ASN A 599 28.72 -6.89 5.43
C ASN A 599 27.26 -6.41 5.52
N GLY A 600 26.90 -5.38 4.76
CA GLY A 600 25.52 -4.88 4.70
C GLY A 600 25.09 -4.23 6.01
N ASP A 601 23.81 -4.40 6.36
CA ASP A 601 23.17 -3.82 7.53
C ASP A 601 22.79 -4.85 8.59
N LEU A 602 22.65 -4.37 9.83
CA LEU A 602 22.31 -5.17 11.01
C LEU A 602 20.95 -5.87 10.91
N GLN A 603 20.02 -5.36 10.09
CA GLN A 603 18.70 -5.97 9.90
C GLN A 603 18.79 -7.23 9.02
N GLU A 604 19.63 -7.26 7.97
CA GLU A 604 19.89 -8.49 7.19
C GLU A 604 20.52 -9.60 8.06
N HIS A 605 21.29 -9.22 9.06
CA HIS A 605 21.99 -10.12 9.99
C HIS A 605 21.11 -10.68 11.14
N ILE A 606 20.07 -9.96 11.56
CA ILE A 606 19.20 -10.38 12.69
C ILE A 606 17.86 -10.94 12.20
N LEU A 607 17.16 -10.25 11.30
CA LEU A 607 15.80 -10.62 10.89
C LEU A 607 15.80 -11.65 9.73
N THR A 608 16.69 -12.64 9.81
CA THR A 608 16.95 -13.64 8.77
C THR A 608 15.72 -14.44 8.37
N SER A 609 14.83 -14.72 9.32
CA SER A 609 13.56 -15.46 9.14
C SER A 609 12.50 -14.68 8.35
N ALA A 610 12.59 -13.35 8.25
CA ALA A 610 11.57 -12.49 7.65
C ALA A 610 11.47 -12.56 6.11
N ARG A 611 12.24 -13.44 5.45
CA ARG A 611 12.25 -13.65 3.99
C ARG A 611 11.63 -14.97 3.53
N ASN A 612 11.11 -15.80 4.44
CA ASN A 612 10.68 -17.17 4.11
C ASN A 612 9.32 -17.28 3.39
N ASP A 613 8.48 -16.24 3.38
CA ASP A 613 7.19 -16.22 2.66
C ASP A 613 7.34 -16.04 1.13
N SER A 614 8.56 -16.06 0.60
CA SER A 614 8.84 -16.04 -0.84
C SER A 614 10.03 -16.93 -1.14
N GLY A 615 9.74 -18.13 -1.66
CA GLY A 615 10.75 -19.17 -1.88
C GLY A 615 11.95 -18.70 -2.71
N SER A 616 13.14 -19.09 -2.25
CA SER A 616 14.45 -18.81 -2.86
C SER A 616 15.03 -17.40 -2.66
N LYS A 617 15.56 -17.15 -1.46
CA LYS A 617 16.95 -16.67 -1.29
C LYS A 617 17.50 -17.05 0.09
N VAL A 618 18.68 -17.67 0.11
CA VAL A 618 19.47 -17.85 1.34
C VAL A 618 19.82 -16.46 1.91
N SER A 619 19.85 -16.32 3.23
CA SER A 619 20.31 -15.07 3.88
C SER A 619 21.73 -14.74 3.40
N ARG A 620 21.91 -13.53 2.83
CA ARG A 620 23.18 -13.09 2.23
C ARG A 620 24.35 -13.11 3.23
N HIS A 621 24.04 -12.84 4.49
CA HIS A 621 25.00 -12.72 5.59
C HIS A 621 24.64 -13.71 6.72
N PRO A 622 25.64 -14.21 7.49
CA PRO A 622 25.40 -15.17 8.56
C PRO A 622 24.79 -14.49 9.81
N PRO A 623 24.02 -15.22 10.65
CA PRO A 623 23.52 -14.67 11.90
C PRO A 623 24.66 -14.27 12.85
N LEU A 624 24.44 -13.21 13.63
CA LEU A 624 25.42 -12.70 14.59
C LEU A 624 25.24 -13.36 15.97
N ASN A 625 26.32 -13.81 16.59
CA ASN A 625 26.28 -14.29 17.97
C ASN A 625 26.21 -13.14 19.00
N TRP A 626 25.98 -13.47 20.26
CA TRP A 626 25.90 -12.51 21.37
C TRP A 626 27.08 -11.53 21.42
N ASN A 627 28.32 -12.01 21.32
CA ASN A 627 29.50 -11.15 21.44
C ASN A 627 29.59 -10.12 20.30
N GLN A 628 29.19 -10.51 19.08
CA GLN A 628 29.10 -9.58 17.94
C GLN A 628 27.99 -8.54 18.16
N ARG A 629 26.79 -8.95 18.57
CA ARG A 629 25.67 -8.02 18.83
C ARG A 629 25.99 -7.05 19.97
N PHE A 630 26.62 -7.54 21.04
CA PHE A 630 27.01 -6.70 22.18
C PHE A 630 28.11 -5.68 21.81
N LYS A 631 29.12 -6.08 21.02
CA LYS A 631 30.10 -5.15 20.44
C LYS A 631 29.41 -4.05 19.62
N ILE A 632 28.54 -4.45 18.69
CA ILE A 632 27.80 -3.52 17.80
C ILE A 632 26.91 -2.58 18.62
N ALA A 633 26.31 -3.05 19.72
CA ALA A 633 25.53 -2.23 20.64
C ALA A 633 26.38 -1.16 21.34
N VAL A 634 27.55 -1.52 21.87
CA VAL A 634 28.49 -0.56 22.49
C VAL A 634 28.97 0.47 21.46
N GLU A 635 29.41 0.02 20.29
CA GLU A 635 29.92 0.90 19.22
C GLU A 635 28.85 1.85 18.65
N THR A 636 27.60 1.39 18.56
CA THR A 636 26.45 2.25 18.21
C THR A 636 26.17 3.27 19.32
N ALA A 637 26.28 2.88 20.59
CA ALA A 637 26.15 3.82 21.70
C ALA A 637 27.28 4.86 21.74
N GLU A 638 28.52 4.48 21.39
CA GLU A 638 29.65 5.41 21.23
C GLU A 638 29.40 6.41 20.10
N ALA A 639 28.89 5.96 18.94
CA ALA A 639 28.50 6.81 17.83
C ALA A 639 27.43 7.85 18.22
N LEU A 640 26.32 7.42 18.83
CA LEU A 640 25.23 8.31 19.22
C LEU A 640 25.66 9.28 20.35
N ASN A 641 26.41 8.81 21.35
CA ASN A 641 26.98 9.68 22.37
C ASN A 641 27.95 10.73 21.78
N TYR A 642 28.70 10.40 20.73
CA TYR A 642 29.52 11.37 20.00
C TYR A 642 28.66 12.41 19.25
N LEU A 643 27.54 12.03 18.64
CA LEU A 643 26.61 12.98 18.01
C LEU A 643 25.91 13.90 19.04
N HIS A 644 25.58 13.38 20.22
CA HIS A 644 24.88 14.14 21.26
C HIS A 644 25.80 15.08 22.07
N TRP A 645 27.01 14.62 22.40
CA TRP A 645 27.93 15.28 23.35
C TRP A 645 29.34 15.54 22.82
N GLY A 646 29.69 15.00 21.65
CA GLY A 646 31.00 15.15 21.02
C GLY A 646 31.05 16.18 19.88
N THR A 647 29.90 16.65 19.40
CA THR A 647 29.78 17.75 18.43
C THR A 647 29.32 19.05 19.11
N THR A 648 29.44 20.18 18.41
CA THR A 648 28.87 21.46 18.85
C THR A 648 28.46 22.25 17.60
N PRO A 649 27.15 22.48 17.35
CA PRO A 649 26.01 22.06 18.17
C PRO A 649 25.83 20.53 18.25
N PRO A 650 25.02 20.02 19.20
CA PRO A 650 24.55 18.63 19.22
C PRO A 650 23.84 18.25 17.91
N ILE A 651 23.97 16.99 17.52
CA ILE A 651 23.32 16.38 16.37
C ILE A 651 22.41 15.25 16.87
N TYR A 652 21.12 15.34 16.58
CA TYR A 652 20.17 14.24 16.84
C TYR A 652 19.86 13.52 15.53
N HIS A 653 19.90 12.18 15.52
CA HIS A 653 19.88 11.36 14.32
C HIS A 653 18.48 11.20 13.72
N GLN A 654 17.44 11.14 14.57
CA GLN A 654 16.02 10.90 14.29
C GLN A 654 15.65 9.52 13.72
N ASP A 655 16.54 8.85 12.98
CA ASP A 655 16.23 7.57 12.30
C ASP A 655 17.19 6.44 12.69
N VAL A 656 17.40 6.23 14.00
CA VAL A 656 18.23 5.13 14.52
C VAL A 656 17.46 3.81 14.43
N LYS A 657 17.87 2.92 13.52
CA LYS A 657 17.24 1.60 13.29
C LYS A 657 18.25 0.58 12.77
N CYS A 658 17.89 -0.70 12.79
CA CYS A 658 18.80 -1.77 12.38
C CYS A 658 19.28 -1.64 10.92
N ALA A 659 18.41 -1.21 9.99
CA ALA A 659 18.79 -0.97 8.59
C ALA A 659 19.78 0.20 8.39
N ASN A 660 19.95 1.07 9.40
CA ASN A 660 20.88 2.22 9.37
C ASN A 660 22.16 1.97 10.19
N ILE A 661 22.41 0.73 10.61
CA ILE A 661 23.63 0.31 11.30
C ILE A 661 24.34 -0.70 10.38
N LEU A 662 25.37 -0.23 9.68
CA LEU A 662 26.15 -1.04 8.74
C LEU A 662 27.29 -1.77 9.47
N ILE A 663 27.77 -2.86 8.87
CA ILE A 663 28.77 -3.76 9.47
C ILE A 663 29.98 -3.91 8.53
N ASP A 664 31.18 -3.65 9.03
CA ASP A 664 32.42 -3.81 8.24
C ASP A 664 33.05 -5.22 8.31
N ASP A 665 34.19 -5.43 7.65
CA ASP A 665 34.88 -6.74 7.58
C ASP A 665 35.34 -7.26 8.95
N ASP A 666 35.62 -6.38 9.92
CA ASP A 666 36.02 -6.70 11.30
C ASP A 666 34.81 -6.80 12.24
N TYR A 667 33.58 -6.79 11.70
CA TYR A 667 32.32 -6.69 12.42
C TYR A 667 32.27 -5.48 13.37
N ASN A 668 32.80 -4.33 12.98
CA ASN A 668 32.54 -3.06 13.69
C ASN A 668 31.23 -2.44 13.17
N ALA A 669 30.50 -1.73 14.04
CA ALA A 669 29.31 -0.98 13.69
C ALA A 669 29.63 0.38 13.06
N LYS A 670 28.88 0.79 12.03
CA LYS A 670 28.88 2.12 11.44
C LYS A 670 27.45 2.66 11.26
N VAL A 671 27.08 3.70 11.99
CA VAL A 671 25.76 4.36 11.86
C VAL A 671 25.71 5.21 10.58
N ALA A 672 24.59 5.16 9.87
CA ALA A 672 24.39 5.69 8.52
C ALA A 672 23.03 6.40 8.35
N ASP A 673 22.87 7.07 7.20
CA ASP A 673 21.64 7.75 6.73
C ASP A 673 21.21 8.95 7.60
N PHE A 674 21.88 10.07 7.38
CA PHE A 674 21.70 11.31 8.14
C PHE A 674 20.66 12.26 7.53
N GLY A 675 19.84 11.78 6.58
CA GLY A 675 18.87 12.60 5.83
C GLY A 675 17.82 13.31 6.69
N LEU A 676 17.49 12.75 7.87
CA LEU A 676 16.58 13.37 8.85
C LEU A 676 17.29 14.03 10.05
N SER A 677 18.61 13.88 10.18
CA SER A 677 19.32 14.33 11.38
C SER A 677 19.31 15.85 11.52
N LYS A 678 19.30 16.39 12.74
CA LYS A 678 19.20 17.84 12.99
C LYS A 678 20.33 18.38 13.88
N LEU A 679 20.91 19.50 13.47
CA LEU A 679 21.80 20.35 14.29
C LEU A 679 20.94 21.21 15.24
N VAL A 680 21.14 21.08 16.56
CA VAL A 680 20.31 21.77 17.55
C VAL A 680 21.05 22.95 18.18
N PHE A 681 20.75 24.16 17.70
CA PHE A 681 21.27 25.41 18.22
C PHE A 681 20.50 25.87 19.46
N ALA A 682 21.17 26.52 20.42
CA ALA A 682 20.55 27.00 21.65
C ALA A 682 19.45 28.06 21.43
N ASP A 683 19.54 28.82 20.33
CA ASP A 683 18.58 29.86 19.94
C ASP A 683 17.59 29.38 18.84
N ALA A 684 17.44 28.06 18.64
CA ALA A 684 16.56 27.51 17.61
C ALA A 684 15.08 27.80 17.88
N THR A 685 14.33 28.18 16.83
CA THR A 685 12.89 28.42 16.93
C THR A 685 12.09 27.10 16.96
N GLU A 686 10.97 27.09 17.69
CA GLU A 686 10.09 25.91 17.86
C GLU A 686 9.66 25.25 16.53
N ALA A 687 9.60 26.03 15.45
CA ALA A 687 9.26 25.55 14.10
C ALA A 687 10.31 24.59 13.50
N ALA A 688 11.58 24.65 13.94
CA ALA A 688 12.65 23.78 13.43
C ALA A 688 12.64 22.39 14.09
N THR A 689 12.37 22.33 15.40
CA THR A 689 12.24 21.07 16.15
C THR A 689 10.98 20.29 15.74
N ARG A 690 9.85 20.98 15.55
CA ARG A 690 8.50 20.38 15.36
C ARG A 690 8.28 19.54 14.09
N LEU A 691 9.18 19.56 13.09
CA LEU A 691 9.05 18.67 11.93
C LEU A 691 9.29 17.21 12.36
N LEU A 692 8.22 16.41 12.38
CA LEU A 692 8.27 14.98 12.68
C LEU A 692 9.02 14.20 11.59
N GLY A 693 9.78 13.19 12.02
CA GLY A 693 10.53 12.27 11.16
C GLY A 693 11.04 11.09 11.98
N GLY A 694 11.22 9.94 11.31
CA GLY A 694 11.67 8.68 11.92
C GLY A 694 10.86 7.48 11.39
N THR A 695 11.37 6.27 11.61
CA THR A 695 10.74 5.02 11.15
C THR A 695 9.68 4.50 12.15
N PRO A 696 8.46 4.11 11.71
CA PRO A 696 7.46 3.48 12.58
C PRO A 696 8.00 2.28 13.37
N GLY A 697 7.66 2.20 14.65
CA GLY A 697 8.20 1.19 15.57
C GLY A 697 9.56 1.53 16.18
N TYR A 698 10.32 2.48 15.63
CA TYR A 698 11.49 3.08 16.27
C TYR A 698 11.22 4.50 16.79
N LEU A 699 10.21 5.18 16.24
CA LEU A 699 9.83 6.55 16.61
C LEU A 699 9.49 6.70 18.10
N ASP A 700 10.07 7.74 18.72
CA ASP A 700 9.84 8.16 20.09
C ASP A 700 8.38 8.63 20.32
N PRO A 701 7.63 8.03 21.26
CA PRO A 701 6.25 8.42 21.56
C PRO A 701 6.13 9.81 22.22
N ASP A 702 7.06 10.24 23.07
CA ASP A 702 6.97 11.54 23.77
C ASP A 702 7.36 12.70 22.83
N PHE A 703 8.23 12.43 21.84
CA PHE A 703 8.47 13.33 20.70
C PHE A 703 7.25 13.39 19.77
N PHE A 704 6.65 12.24 19.43
CA PHE A 704 5.42 12.20 18.63
C PHE A 704 4.26 12.93 19.33
N ASP A 705 4.13 12.76 20.65
CA ASP A 705 3.10 13.40 21.48
C ASP A 705 3.24 14.93 21.54
N ARG A 706 4.47 15.47 21.60
CA ARG A 706 4.74 16.89 21.90
C ARG A 706 5.23 17.72 20.72
N GLY A 707 5.87 17.08 19.74
CA GLY A 707 6.68 17.72 18.71
C GLY A 707 8.03 18.28 19.20
N GLU A 708 8.44 17.98 20.43
CA GLU A 708 9.69 18.47 21.03
C GLU A 708 10.81 17.43 20.88
N LEU A 709 11.79 17.70 20.00
CA LEU A 709 12.90 16.79 19.72
C LEU A 709 14.02 16.94 20.76
N THR A 710 14.46 15.83 21.35
CA THR A 710 15.54 15.80 22.35
C THR A 710 16.56 14.69 22.06
N ASP A 711 17.68 14.66 22.79
CA ASP A 711 18.65 13.55 22.76
C ASP A 711 17.98 12.20 23.08
N LYS A 712 16.95 12.25 23.92
CA LYS A 712 16.17 11.09 24.38
C LYS A 712 15.34 10.42 23.28
N SER A 713 15.14 11.06 22.14
CA SER A 713 14.44 10.46 21.00
C SER A 713 15.32 9.43 20.28
N ASP A 714 16.61 9.71 20.12
CA ASP A 714 17.57 8.71 19.67
C ASP A 714 17.80 7.63 20.73
N VAL A 715 17.76 7.97 22.04
CA VAL A 715 17.82 6.98 23.14
C VAL A 715 16.69 5.96 23.02
N PHE A 716 15.45 6.41 22.81
CA PHE A 716 14.30 5.50 22.63
C PHE A 716 14.51 4.58 21.42
N SER A 717 14.91 5.16 20.28
CA SER A 717 15.17 4.44 19.04
C SER A 717 16.30 3.41 19.19
N PHE A 718 17.38 3.75 19.90
CA PHE A 718 18.47 2.84 20.27
C PHE A 718 17.99 1.73 21.23
N GLY A 719 17.12 2.06 22.19
CA GLY A 719 16.45 1.08 23.05
C GLY A 719 15.68 0.03 22.25
N MET A 720 14.97 0.43 21.20
CA MET A 720 14.30 -0.49 20.26
C MET A 720 15.31 -1.36 19.50
N VAL A 721 16.44 -0.81 19.04
CA VAL A 721 17.52 -1.59 18.42
C VAL A 721 18.05 -2.67 19.38
N LEU A 722 18.28 -2.35 20.66
CA LEU A 722 18.70 -3.33 21.66
C LEU A 722 17.68 -4.46 21.85
N LEU A 723 16.38 -4.15 21.89
CA LEU A 723 15.34 -5.18 22.00
C LEU A 723 15.29 -6.10 20.76
N VAL A 724 15.47 -5.55 19.56
CA VAL A 724 15.59 -6.36 18.32
C VAL A 724 16.85 -7.24 18.36
N MET A 725 18.00 -6.72 18.81
CA MET A 725 19.24 -7.51 18.97
C MET A 725 19.07 -8.70 19.92
N LEU A 726 18.30 -8.53 21.00
CA LEU A 726 18.08 -9.57 22.03
C LEU A 726 17.08 -10.66 21.59
N THR A 727 16.09 -10.32 20.76
CA THR A 727 14.91 -11.16 20.53
C THR A 727 14.70 -11.62 19.08
N ALA A 728 15.42 -11.02 18.11
CA ALA A 728 15.19 -11.14 16.67
C ALA A 728 13.73 -10.94 16.22
N GLN A 729 12.91 -10.28 17.06
CA GLN A 729 11.52 -9.97 16.77
C GLN A 729 11.42 -8.60 16.08
N LYS A 730 10.47 -8.46 15.14
CA LYS A 730 10.16 -7.17 14.52
C LYS A 730 9.68 -6.16 15.58
N PRO A 731 10.07 -4.86 15.50
CA PRO A 731 9.62 -3.80 16.43
C PRO A 731 8.10 -3.65 16.52
N VAL A 732 7.44 -3.79 15.37
CA VAL A 732 5.97 -3.86 15.22
C VAL A 732 5.66 -5.12 14.42
N ASP A 733 4.65 -5.87 14.87
CA ASP A 733 4.30 -7.16 14.27
C ASP A 733 2.80 -7.45 14.42
N LEU A 734 2.06 -7.21 13.35
CA LEU A 734 0.59 -7.22 13.34
C LEU A 734 0.00 -8.63 13.48
N THR A 735 0.82 -9.69 13.37
CA THR A 735 0.37 -11.08 13.57
C THR A 735 0.28 -11.47 15.05
N ARG A 736 0.80 -10.63 15.96
CA ARG A 736 0.72 -10.85 17.42
C ARG A 736 -0.61 -10.36 17.98
N LEU A 737 -0.95 -10.84 19.18
CA LEU A 737 -2.07 -10.29 19.96
C LEU A 737 -1.92 -8.76 20.12
N PRO A 738 -3.00 -7.98 20.08
CA PRO A 738 -2.92 -6.51 20.02
C PRO A 738 -2.07 -5.86 21.13
N GLN A 739 -2.08 -6.42 22.35
CA GLN A 739 -1.24 -5.97 23.48
C GLN A 739 0.29 -6.21 23.32
N ASP A 740 0.68 -7.04 22.35
CA ASP A 740 2.03 -7.60 22.16
C ASP A 740 2.64 -7.23 20.79
N GLN A 741 1.91 -6.48 19.94
CA GLN A 741 2.37 -6.07 18.60
C GLN A 741 3.60 -5.16 18.67
N ASN A 742 3.64 -4.24 19.63
CA ASN A 742 4.76 -3.36 19.92
C ASN A 742 5.80 -4.08 20.81
N LEU A 743 7.04 -4.22 20.31
CA LEU A 743 8.09 -4.98 20.97
C LEU A 743 8.54 -4.39 22.32
N ALA A 744 8.52 -3.07 22.52
CA ALA A 744 8.85 -2.47 23.83
C ALA A 744 7.87 -2.91 24.91
N ILE A 745 6.58 -2.95 24.57
CA ILE A 745 5.50 -3.31 25.49
C ILE A 745 5.57 -4.81 25.80
N ARG A 746 5.70 -5.65 24.77
CA ARG A 746 5.90 -7.10 24.92
C ARG A 746 7.13 -7.43 25.76
N CYS A 747 8.29 -6.81 25.50
CA CYS A 747 9.50 -7.04 26.30
C CYS A 747 9.39 -6.51 27.73
N SER A 748 8.72 -5.36 27.95
CA SER A 748 8.44 -4.84 29.30
C SER A 748 7.59 -5.83 30.10
N ARG A 749 6.54 -6.37 29.47
CA ARG A 749 5.63 -7.36 30.06
C ARG A 749 6.36 -8.66 30.40
N LEU A 750 7.05 -9.26 29.42
CA LEU A 750 7.86 -10.47 29.61
C LEU A 750 8.95 -10.30 30.68
N MET A 751 9.53 -9.11 30.81
CA MET A 751 10.50 -8.79 31.87
C MET A 751 9.85 -8.79 33.26
N SER A 752 8.65 -8.22 33.38
CA SER A 752 7.90 -8.20 34.65
C SER A 752 7.39 -9.58 35.06
N GLU A 753 7.14 -10.47 34.09
CA GLU A 753 6.75 -11.87 34.29
C GLU A 753 7.95 -12.80 34.52
N GLY A 754 9.19 -12.33 34.29
CA GLY A 754 10.42 -13.12 34.34
C GLY A 754 10.73 -13.95 33.07
N LEU A 755 9.82 -13.97 32.11
CA LEU A 755 9.85 -14.81 30.89
C LEU A 755 10.71 -14.24 29.74
N LEU A 756 11.29 -13.05 29.88
CA LEU A 756 12.06 -12.42 28.79
C LEU A 756 13.28 -13.26 28.36
N LEU A 757 13.94 -13.94 29.31
CA LEU A 757 15.10 -14.80 29.01
C LEU A 757 14.72 -16.07 28.23
N GLU A 758 13.45 -16.49 28.31
CA GLU A 758 12.89 -17.60 27.53
C GLU A 758 12.45 -17.17 26.11
N ASN A 759 12.42 -15.86 25.85
CA ASN A 759 11.97 -15.23 24.59
C ASN A 759 13.13 -14.54 23.82
N LEU A 760 14.36 -14.92 24.13
CA LEU A 760 15.57 -14.49 23.42
C LEU A 760 15.75 -15.23 22.09
N ASP A 761 16.56 -14.66 21.20
CA ASP A 761 16.93 -15.30 19.93
C ASP A 761 17.88 -16.50 20.14
N SER A 762 17.57 -17.64 19.55
CA SER A 762 18.41 -18.84 19.58
C SER A 762 19.77 -18.66 18.89
N GLU A 763 19.87 -17.75 17.92
CA GLU A 763 21.13 -17.46 17.21
C GLU A 763 22.12 -16.61 18.03
N LEU A 764 21.79 -16.26 19.29
CA LEU A 764 22.75 -15.64 20.21
C LEU A 764 23.92 -16.59 20.58
N GLY A 765 23.72 -17.91 20.47
CA GLY A 765 24.81 -18.89 20.44
C GLY A 765 25.47 -19.22 21.78
N PHE A 766 24.88 -18.84 22.92
CA PHE A 766 25.32 -19.26 24.26
C PHE A 766 24.44 -20.38 24.83
N SER A 767 24.99 -21.17 25.76
CA SER A 767 24.23 -22.18 26.51
C SER A 767 23.44 -21.51 27.64
N SER A 768 22.26 -22.03 27.99
CA SER A 768 21.56 -21.67 29.23
C SER A 768 22.37 -22.02 30.50
N GLU A 769 23.46 -22.77 30.35
CA GLU A 769 24.44 -23.09 31.40
C GLU A 769 25.58 -22.06 31.55
N ASP A 770 25.58 -20.94 30.80
CA ASP A 770 26.52 -19.82 30.96
C ASP A 770 25.87 -18.68 31.79
N PRO A 771 26.13 -18.59 33.11
CA PRO A 771 25.45 -17.63 33.98
C PRO A 771 25.96 -16.19 33.76
N ASP A 772 27.23 -16.04 33.41
CA ASP A 772 27.91 -14.76 33.26
C ASP A 772 27.37 -14.05 32.01
N THR A 773 27.25 -14.79 30.89
CA THR A 773 26.58 -14.31 29.68
C THR A 773 25.10 -14.02 29.92
N LEU A 774 24.36 -14.91 30.61
CA LEU A 774 22.94 -14.69 30.89
C LEU A 774 22.71 -13.45 31.79
N GLN A 775 23.61 -13.18 32.74
CA GLN A 775 23.62 -11.98 33.55
C GLN A 775 23.91 -10.72 32.73
N ALA A 776 24.86 -10.78 31.78
CA ALA A 776 25.15 -9.68 30.86
C ALA A 776 23.96 -9.36 29.95
N VAL A 777 23.33 -10.39 29.35
CA VAL A 777 22.10 -10.29 28.54
C VAL A 777 20.96 -9.64 29.34
N HIS A 778 20.73 -10.10 30.57
CA HIS A 778 19.73 -9.56 31.50
C HIS A 778 20.02 -8.10 31.90
N ALA A 779 21.29 -7.70 31.98
CA ALA A 779 21.68 -6.31 32.23
C ALA A 779 21.41 -5.42 30.99
N VAL A 780 21.77 -5.86 29.79
CA VAL A 780 21.48 -5.13 28.54
C VAL A 780 19.98 -5.00 28.30
N ALA A 781 19.18 -6.02 28.61
CA ALA A 781 17.72 -5.95 28.59
C ALA A 781 17.19 -4.85 29.53
N LYS A 782 17.79 -4.65 30.72
CA LYS A 782 17.43 -3.55 31.63
C LYS A 782 17.82 -2.19 31.07
N VAL A 783 18.97 -2.06 30.41
CA VAL A 783 19.36 -0.83 29.71
C VAL A 783 18.34 -0.51 28.61
N ALA A 784 18.00 -1.48 27.76
CA ALA A 784 16.99 -1.32 26.71
C ALA A 784 15.63 -0.86 27.26
N LEU A 785 15.15 -1.50 28.34
CA LEU A 785 13.87 -1.18 28.97
C LEU A 785 13.85 0.14 29.77
N LYS A 786 15.02 0.70 30.13
CA LYS A 786 15.14 2.11 30.55
C LYS A 786 15.06 3.06 29.36
N CYS A 787 15.66 2.70 28.24
CA CYS A 787 15.72 3.53 27.04
C CYS A 787 14.34 3.68 26.37
N VAL A 788 13.55 2.60 26.30
CA VAL A 788 12.18 2.62 25.72
C VAL A 788 11.09 3.07 26.72
N LYS A 789 11.47 3.75 27.80
CA LYS A 789 10.51 4.36 28.73
C LYS A 789 9.65 5.41 28.02
N ARG A 790 8.38 5.54 28.43
CA ARG A 790 7.47 6.48 27.75
C ARG A 790 7.99 7.90 27.85
N TYR A 791 8.25 8.41 29.04
CA TYR A 791 8.54 9.84 29.23
C TYR A 791 10.03 10.17 29.15
N THR A 792 10.35 11.32 28.57
CA THR A 792 11.71 11.83 28.30
C THR A 792 12.58 11.95 29.56
N ASP A 793 11.98 12.20 30.72
CA ASP A 793 12.64 12.32 32.03
C ASP A 793 12.96 10.97 32.69
N GLU A 794 12.20 9.91 32.39
CA GLU A 794 12.51 8.54 32.84
C GLU A 794 13.71 7.91 32.10
N ARG A 795 14.04 8.40 30.89
CA ARG A 795 15.09 7.84 30.04
C ARG A 795 16.49 8.34 30.46
N PRO A 796 17.53 7.48 30.45
CA PRO A 796 18.92 7.92 30.55
C PRO A 796 19.34 8.76 29.33
N SER A 797 20.42 9.52 29.44
CA SER A 797 21.14 10.07 28.27
C SER A 797 22.01 8.99 27.61
N MET A 798 22.37 9.15 26.31
CA MET A 798 23.26 8.17 25.64
C MET A 798 24.62 7.99 26.33
N LYS A 799 25.08 9.01 27.07
CA LYS A 799 26.29 8.96 27.91
C LYS A 799 26.16 7.99 29.09
N GLU A 800 25.00 7.94 29.72
CA GLU A 800 24.70 7.01 30.82
C GLU A 800 24.43 5.60 30.29
N VAL A 801 23.74 5.48 29.15
CA VAL A 801 23.56 4.21 28.42
C VAL A 801 24.90 3.57 28.10
N LEU A 802 25.82 4.33 27.50
CA LEU A 802 27.17 3.86 27.18
C LEU A 802 27.95 3.44 28.44
N ALA A 803 27.84 4.23 29.52
CA ALA A 803 28.52 3.91 30.79
C ALA A 803 27.97 2.62 31.44
N GLU A 804 26.67 2.34 31.35
CA GLU A 804 26.08 1.08 31.80
C GLU A 804 26.53 -0.10 30.93
N LEU A 805 26.50 0.02 29.59
CA LEU A 805 26.98 -1.04 28.67
C LEU A 805 28.46 -1.37 28.90
N GLN A 806 29.33 -0.36 28.97
CA GLN A 806 30.75 -0.54 29.30
C GLN A 806 30.96 -1.08 30.74
N SER A 807 29.98 -0.99 31.64
CA SER A 807 30.03 -1.64 32.95
C SER A 807 29.78 -3.15 32.87
N VAL A 808 28.85 -3.57 32.01
CA VAL A 808 28.57 -4.99 31.72
C VAL A 808 29.81 -5.66 31.12
N GLU A 809 30.45 -5.04 30.13
CA GLU A 809 31.69 -5.52 29.52
C GLU A 809 32.83 -5.73 30.54
N ARG A 810 33.03 -4.74 31.43
CA ARG A 810 34.04 -4.82 32.50
C ARG A 810 33.73 -5.90 33.54
N THR A 811 32.46 -6.24 33.76
CA THR A 811 32.08 -7.30 34.69
C THR A 811 32.48 -8.67 34.14
N ALA A 812 32.04 -9.00 32.92
CA ALA A 812 32.39 -10.26 32.24
C ALA A 812 33.91 -10.46 32.04
N THR A 813 34.65 -9.38 31.75
CA THR A 813 36.12 -9.43 31.60
C THR A 813 36.88 -9.51 32.93
N LEU A 814 36.29 -9.11 34.05
CA LEU A 814 36.88 -9.33 35.38
C LEU A 814 36.68 -10.77 35.86
N GLU A 815 35.47 -11.32 35.72
CA GLU A 815 35.09 -12.63 36.25
C GLU A 815 35.89 -13.77 35.57
N THR A 816 36.02 -13.71 34.24
CA THR A 816 36.90 -14.56 33.43
C THR A 816 38.39 -14.47 33.86
N ASN A 817 38.88 -13.30 34.24
CA ASN A 817 40.25 -13.13 34.76
C ASN A 817 40.44 -13.72 36.17
N THR A 818 39.40 -13.74 37.01
CA THR A 818 39.43 -14.48 38.29
C THR A 818 39.45 -15.99 38.09
N SER A 819 38.69 -16.55 37.13
CA SER A 819 38.68 -18.01 36.89
C SER A 819 40.05 -18.52 36.38
N PHE A 820 40.76 -17.72 35.58
CA PHE A 820 42.15 -18.00 35.20
C PHE A 820 43.13 -17.93 36.39
N LYS A 821 42.90 -17.05 37.36
CA LYS A 821 43.73 -16.96 38.59
C LYS A 821 43.48 -18.13 39.54
N THR A 822 42.23 -18.60 39.70
CA THR A 822 41.94 -19.80 40.51
C THR A 822 42.47 -21.07 39.86
N ARG A 823 42.43 -21.21 38.53
CA ARG A 823 43.09 -22.33 37.81
C ARG A 823 44.60 -22.40 38.09
N LYS A 824 45.34 -21.29 37.99
CA LYS A 824 46.78 -21.28 38.32
C LYS A 824 47.09 -21.51 39.81
N SER A 825 46.13 -21.26 40.70
CA SER A 825 46.26 -21.58 42.13
C SER A 825 46.11 -23.09 42.41
N SER A 826 45.13 -23.75 41.76
CA SER A 826 44.83 -25.16 42.00
C SER A 826 45.89 -26.12 41.42
N GLU A 827 46.52 -25.78 40.29
CA GLU A 827 47.64 -26.55 39.75
C GLU A 827 48.84 -26.59 40.73
N TYR A 828 49.19 -25.44 41.32
CA TYR A 828 50.34 -25.32 42.22
C TYR A 828 50.13 -26.02 43.59
N GLN A 829 48.87 -26.20 44.02
CA GLN A 829 48.55 -27.00 45.21
C GLN A 829 48.42 -28.51 44.90
N SER A 830 47.92 -28.88 43.72
CA SER A 830 47.77 -30.30 43.33
C SER A 830 49.13 -31.01 43.25
N GLN A 831 50.15 -30.34 42.73
CA GLN A 831 51.48 -30.92 42.51
C GLN A 831 52.24 -31.26 43.81
N LYS A 832 51.86 -30.69 44.96
CA LYS A 832 52.41 -31.05 46.29
C LYS A 832 51.64 -32.15 47.03
N LYS A 833 50.49 -32.60 46.53
CA LYS A 833 49.63 -33.59 47.20
C LYS A 833 49.75 -35.01 46.63
N TRP A 834 50.44 -35.17 45.50
CA TRP A 834 50.63 -36.45 44.79
C TRP A 834 51.92 -37.21 45.15
N SER A 835 52.76 -36.68 46.05
CA SER A 835 54.04 -37.30 46.45
C SER A 835 54.05 -37.96 47.84
N SER A 836 52.89 -38.10 48.49
CA SER A 836 52.80 -38.56 49.90
C SER A 836 51.71 -39.59 50.20
N LEU A 837 51.02 -40.15 49.20
CA LEU A 837 49.89 -41.09 49.37
C LEU A 837 49.98 -42.35 48.50
N SER A 838 51.19 -42.88 48.32
CA SER A 838 51.47 -44.17 47.66
C SER A 838 51.73 -45.32 48.65
N SER A 839 51.32 -45.17 49.92
CA SER A 839 51.56 -46.15 50.99
C SER A 839 50.32 -46.39 51.85
N LEU A 840 50.10 -47.65 52.23
CA LEU A 840 48.98 -48.19 53.03
C LEU A 840 47.59 -48.16 52.37
N SER A 841 47.28 -49.25 51.68
CA SER A 841 45.92 -49.79 51.61
C SER A 841 45.94 -51.24 52.12
N GLN A 842 45.35 -51.52 53.29
CA GLN A 842 44.86 -52.86 53.67
C GLN A 842 44.05 -52.90 54.98
N SER A 843 43.09 -53.84 54.99
CA SER A 843 42.50 -54.57 56.13
C SER A 843 41.22 -54.05 56.84
N ILE A 844 40.40 -55.04 57.20
CA ILE A 844 39.29 -55.07 58.19
C ILE A 844 37.88 -54.64 57.70
N SER A 845 36.86 -55.30 58.28
CA SER A 845 35.45 -55.41 57.85
C SER A 845 34.52 -55.67 59.07
N PHE A 846 33.20 -55.90 58.83
CA PHE A 846 32.11 -56.15 59.82
C PHE A 846 31.66 -54.90 60.65
N GLN A 847 30.42 -54.78 61.19
CA GLN A 847 29.24 -55.69 61.25
C GLN A 847 27.89 -54.91 61.21
N SER A 848 26.75 -55.63 61.29
CA SER A 848 25.36 -55.15 61.14
C SER A 848 24.51 -55.23 62.43
N HIS A 849 23.37 -54.49 62.53
CA HIS A 849 22.07 -54.79 63.22
C HIS A 849 21.31 -53.48 63.62
N ARG A 850 19.99 -53.38 63.88
CA ARG A 850 18.74 -54.18 63.63
C ARG A 850 17.47 -53.34 63.90
N PHE A 851 16.36 -53.67 63.21
CA PHE A 851 14.92 -53.52 63.57
C PHE A 851 14.23 -52.15 63.90
N SER A 852 12.97 -52.07 63.45
CA SER A 852 11.89 -51.09 63.79
C SER A 852 10.85 -51.79 64.73
N PRO A 853 9.52 -51.48 64.87
CA PRO A 853 8.62 -50.50 64.22
C PRO A 853 7.55 -49.82 65.16
N VAL A 854 6.50 -49.19 64.55
CA VAL A 854 5.13 -48.92 65.11
C VAL A 854 5.06 -47.80 66.18
N ASN A 855 4.06 -46.89 66.26
CA ASN A 855 2.75 -46.66 65.58
C ASN A 855 2.50 -45.11 65.45
N SER A 856 1.33 -44.46 65.19
CA SER A 856 -0.09 -44.81 64.89
C SER A 856 -0.85 -43.55 64.40
N GLU A 857 -1.82 -43.71 63.47
CA GLU A 857 -3.16 -43.04 63.35
C GLU A 857 -3.34 -41.49 63.45
N LYS A 858 -4.32 -40.81 62.81
CA LYS A 858 -5.58 -41.27 62.16
C LYS A 858 -6.15 -40.27 61.10
N ALA A 859 -6.81 -40.83 60.07
CA ALA A 859 -7.99 -40.35 59.30
C ALA A 859 -8.03 -38.90 58.73
N ALA A 860 -8.14 -38.64 57.41
CA ALA A 860 -9.21 -38.95 56.41
C ALA A 860 -10.27 -37.81 56.28
N SER A 861 -10.99 -37.54 55.17
CA SER A 861 -11.23 -38.23 53.87
C SER A 861 -11.88 -37.22 52.86
N SER A 862 -12.09 -37.43 51.54
CA SER A 862 -11.45 -38.21 50.44
C SER A 862 -12.36 -38.27 49.18
N TYR A 863 -11.81 -38.58 47.98
CA TYR A 863 -12.44 -39.38 46.88
C TYR A 863 -13.61 -38.78 46.05
N ILE A 864 -13.96 -39.17 44.80
CA ILE A 864 -13.42 -39.97 43.64
C ILE A 864 -13.75 -39.11 42.37
N GLU A 865 -13.06 -38.96 41.23
CA GLU A 865 -12.06 -39.70 40.40
C GLU A 865 -12.62 -40.63 39.28
N MET A 866 -11.92 -40.74 38.14
CA MET A 866 -12.07 -41.67 36.99
C MET A 866 -13.34 -41.62 36.09
N GLY A 867 -13.16 -41.93 34.79
CA GLY A 867 -14.23 -42.28 33.84
C GLY A 867 -13.93 -41.95 32.37
N SER A 868 -13.50 -42.93 31.56
CA SER A 868 -13.15 -42.74 30.13
C SER A 868 -13.81 -43.73 29.16
N GLN A 869 -14.28 -43.19 28.02
CA GLN A 869 -14.59 -43.85 26.73
C GLN A 869 -15.83 -44.78 26.57
N GLU A 870 -16.31 -44.78 25.32
CA GLU A 870 -17.29 -45.64 24.64
C GLU A 870 -18.74 -45.69 25.21
N ARG A 871 -19.81 -45.61 24.39
CA ARG A 871 -19.97 -46.13 23.01
C ARG A 871 -21.02 -45.38 22.16
N GLU A 872 -21.26 -45.88 20.96
CA GLU A 872 -22.07 -45.32 19.86
C GLU A 872 -23.60 -45.33 20.07
N GLY A 873 -24.31 -44.49 19.29
CA GLY A 873 -25.55 -44.90 18.61
C GLY A 873 -26.84 -44.15 18.98
N GLY A 874 -27.54 -43.61 17.96
CA GLY A 874 -28.94 -43.15 18.09
C GLY A 874 -29.26 -41.88 17.31
N ALA A 875 -29.71 -42.03 16.05
CA ALA A 875 -30.05 -40.88 15.20
C ALA A 875 -31.38 -40.20 15.57
N ARG A 876 -31.42 -38.87 15.50
CA ARG A 876 -32.46 -38.13 14.79
C ARG A 876 -32.04 -36.71 14.42
#